data_AF-A0A6A6TUW7-F1
#
_entry.id   AF-A0A6A6TUW7-F1
#
_cell.length_a   1.000
_cell.length_b   1.000
_cell.length_c   1.000
_cell.angle_alpha   90.00
_cell.angle_beta   90.00
_cell.angle_gamma   90.00
#
_symmetry.space_group_name_H-M   'P 1'
#
loop_
_entity.id
_entity.type
_entity.pdbx_description
1 polymer ?
#
loop_
_entity_poly.entity_id
_entity_poly.type
_entity_poly.pdbx_seq_one_letter_code
_entity_poly.pdbx_strand_id
1 'polypeptide(L)'
;MSFPSRITGVKTHDSQRRNSVPNAKKPRSRPTSSLRDKLGFLQGHLPPYSGPYSVGSMDIEVPAESPRTFSHIKRDGKPLLKLETVLFTLYYPAAFGSGGGKDPAGRSKWSRETWLARPRLELAKGYGKFAGLPDFISIPFFAGTTMFTKLRAFRNAPPATHWPPEGNSKKAGYRIKNQEGPPPEGGSNEPRFPTIIFSHGLGGTRTAYSSMCGEFASYGFVVCAVEHRDGSGPRTFINHPRPNDEGFQDRKQRRKRVNVDQSSRIHRKYGQDWDKVDYVFPEGNPMDTSPMNEKGVDSELRSAQIELRLAEMEEAYRVLRLIYDGRGEEVSRQNLRREGYIGGSSRGLEGVDWSMWAGRFHIDKVIAAGHSFGAATITEVLRNTDRFQNVQAGIIYDIWGAPIKPPEDDPRHRIHHPLLGINSEAFMYWQSNFDSVMSLMHEAEEQGAPAFLCTVRGSVHISQSDFSVLYPHICSFFLKATVHPHRAIDLNISASLEFLRDVLPEGAGKAIIERCLTDERLLKVDLLEQIPDEHKPDSKWIAARIKVPHEFRTRLAARVQRKLKRTLFSPGDEVWMHYKPEAEEIVKWHRKVNGKNNSDSVEEDVREAGYEEQASDSGESTDVDQQESWLGQHPSLRSDHD
;
A
#
# COMPACT_ATOMS: atom_id res chain seq x y z
N MET A 1 -6.99 -56.08 -14.06
CA MET A 1 -8.24 -55.57 -13.45
C MET A 1 -7.96 -55.28 -11.99
N SER A 2 -7.90 -54.00 -11.62
CA SER A 2 -7.54 -53.54 -10.26
C SER A 2 -8.80 -53.04 -9.57
N PHE A 3 -9.09 -53.59 -8.39
CA PHE A 3 -10.30 -53.29 -7.62
C PHE A 3 -10.25 -51.91 -6.94
N PRO A 4 -11.40 -51.28 -6.63
CA PRO A 4 -11.46 -49.97 -5.98
C PRO A 4 -11.02 -50.02 -4.51
N SER A 5 -10.36 -48.96 -4.07
CA SER A 5 -9.78 -48.69 -2.74
C SER A 5 -10.77 -48.59 -1.56
N ARG A 6 -11.95 -49.22 -1.65
CA ARG A 6 -12.95 -49.23 -0.57
C ARG A 6 -12.80 -50.38 0.44
N ILE A 7 -11.76 -51.21 0.33
CA ILE A 7 -11.62 -52.44 1.13
C ILE A 7 -10.37 -52.44 2.04
N THR A 8 -9.44 -51.50 1.89
CA THR A 8 -8.27 -51.38 2.78
C THR A 8 -8.50 -50.27 3.79
N GLY A 9 -8.98 -50.61 4.99
CA GLY A 9 -9.28 -49.67 6.08
C GLY A 9 -8.06 -48.96 6.70
N VAL A 10 -7.22 -48.34 5.88
CA VAL A 10 -6.17 -47.41 6.30
C VAL A 10 -6.76 -46.01 6.23
N LYS A 11 -7.00 -45.40 7.40
CA LYS A 11 -7.35 -43.98 7.50
C LYS A 11 -6.10 -43.17 7.12
N THR A 12 -6.03 -42.72 5.87
CA THR A 12 -5.18 -41.58 5.54
C THR A 12 -5.80 -40.34 6.20
N HIS A 13 -5.07 -39.75 7.15
CA HIS A 13 -5.43 -38.48 7.78
C HIS A 13 -5.36 -37.28 6.82
N ASP A 14 -5.18 -37.53 5.52
CA ASP A 14 -4.83 -36.56 4.50
C ASP A 14 -6.01 -36.24 3.55
N SER A 15 -7.22 -36.17 4.13
CA SER A 15 -8.32 -35.46 3.49
C SER A 15 -8.25 -33.97 3.83
N GLN A 16 -7.11 -33.36 3.49
CA GLN A 16 -7.01 -31.90 3.48
C GLN A 16 -8.12 -31.32 2.60
N ARG A 17 -8.67 -30.21 3.09
CA ARG A 17 -9.85 -29.43 2.66
C ARG A 17 -9.89 -29.09 1.15
N ARG A 18 -10.06 -30.09 0.28
CA ARG A 18 -9.93 -30.02 -1.19
C ARG A 18 -10.99 -29.22 -1.98
N ASN A 19 -11.81 -28.36 -1.36
CA ASN A 19 -12.95 -27.75 -2.09
C ASN A 19 -13.60 -26.50 -1.45
N SER A 20 -12.95 -25.75 -0.55
CA SER A 20 -13.63 -24.63 0.12
C SER A 20 -12.99 -23.27 -0.10
N VAL A 21 -13.83 -22.29 -0.45
CA VAL A 21 -13.52 -20.85 -0.38
C VAL A 21 -12.80 -20.54 0.95
N PRO A 22 -11.74 -19.70 0.92
CA PRO A 22 -11.00 -19.34 2.13
C PRO A 22 -11.93 -18.99 3.29
N ASN A 23 -11.68 -19.61 4.46
CA ASN A 23 -12.40 -19.30 5.70
C ASN A 23 -11.88 -17.97 6.26
N ALA A 24 -12.31 -16.87 5.64
CA ALA A 24 -11.80 -15.55 5.92
C ALA A 24 -12.48 -14.89 7.13
N LYS A 25 -11.69 -14.12 7.90
CA LYS A 25 -12.21 -13.20 8.91
C LYS A 25 -13.06 -12.12 8.24
N LYS A 26 -13.93 -11.49 9.03
CA LYS A 26 -14.62 -10.28 8.57
C LYS A 26 -13.61 -9.15 8.40
N PRO A 27 -13.82 -8.23 7.44
CA PRO A 27 -13.07 -6.98 7.39
C PRO A 27 -13.09 -6.27 8.75
N ARG A 28 -12.03 -5.53 9.03
CA ARG A 28 -11.90 -4.73 10.26
C ARG A 28 -13.07 -3.77 10.38
N SER A 29 -13.54 -3.61 11.61
CA SER A 29 -14.60 -2.65 11.94
C SER A 29 -14.15 -1.22 11.67
N ARG A 30 -15.04 -0.39 11.13
CA ARG A 30 -14.78 1.00 10.71
C ARG A 30 -15.87 1.94 11.24
N PRO A 31 -15.59 3.25 11.37
CA PRO A 31 -16.61 4.24 11.67
C PRO A 31 -17.78 4.19 10.68
N THR A 32 -18.96 4.57 11.12
CA THR A 32 -20.15 4.64 10.26
C THR A 32 -19.99 5.73 9.20
N SER A 33 -20.20 5.39 7.93
CA SER A 33 -20.24 6.37 6.85
C SER A 33 -21.42 7.34 7.01
N SER A 34 -21.17 8.64 6.83
CA SER A 34 -22.22 9.67 6.87
C SER A 34 -23.23 9.49 5.73
N LEU A 35 -24.47 9.98 5.90
CA LEU A 35 -25.48 9.96 4.83
C LEU A 35 -25.01 10.68 3.56
N ARG A 36 -24.22 11.75 3.70
CA ARG A 36 -23.61 12.48 2.59
C ARG A 36 -22.64 11.61 1.77
N ASP A 37 -22.09 10.57 2.39
CA ASP A 37 -21.26 9.57 1.72
C ASP A 37 -22.04 8.36 1.21
N LYS A 38 -23.38 8.42 1.23
CA LYS A 38 -24.28 7.40 0.68
C LYS A 38 -25.25 8.00 -0.35
N LEU A 39 -25.19 9.32 -0.59
CA LEU A 39 -26.02 9.99 -1.59
C LEU A 39 -25.42 9.76 -2.98
N GLY A 40 -26.04 8.86 -3.74
CA GLY A 40 -25.68 8.53 -5.12
C GLY A 40 -25.82 7.03 -5.37
N PHE A 41 -26.97 6.58 -5.87
CA PHE A 41 -27.34 5.16 -5.98
C PHE A 41 -26.34 4.29 -6.80
N LEU A 42 -25.55 4.91 -7.68
CA LEU A 42 -24.50 4.25 -8.49
C LEU A 42 -23.07 4.69 -8.10
N GLN A 43 -22.95 5.65 -7.18
CA GLN A 43 -21.66 6.23 -6.86
C GLN A 43 -20.85 5.31 -5.93
N GLY A 44 -19.70 4.83 -6.38
CA GLY A 44 -18.79 4.04 -5.54
C GLY A 44 -18.25 4.88 -4.38
N HIS A 45 -18.21 4.33 -3.17
CA HIS A 45 -17.71 5.04 -2.00
C HIS A 45 -16.55 4.28 -1.36
N LEU A 46 -15.48 5.00 -1.03
CA LEU A 46 -14.38 4.43 -0.25
C LEU A 46 -14.81 4.29 1.22
N PRO A 47 -14.40 3.22 1.93
CA PRO A 47 -14.69 3.03 3.34
C PRO A 47 -13.80 3.93 4.21
N PRO A 48 -14.28 4.38 5.40
CA PRO A 48 -13.42 5.04 6.38
C PRO A 48 -12.27 4.12 6.84
N TYR A 49 -11.16 4.70 7.31
CA TYR A 49 -9.98 3.94 7.74
C TYR A 49 -10.15 3.28 9.12
N SER A 50 -9.49 2.14 9.34
CA SER A 50 -9.57 1.38 10.60
C SER A 50 -8.70 1.91 11.75
N GLY A 51 -7.61 2.61 11.45
CA GLY A 51 -6.65 3.02 12.45
C GLY A 51 -7.14 4.10 13.42
N PRO A 52 -6.39 4.32 14.53
CA PRO A 52 -6.75 5.24 15.60
C PRO A 52 -6.74 6.72 15.18
N TYR A 53 -6.05 7.07 14.09
CA TYR A 53 -5.99 8.45 13.63
C TYR A 53 -7.07 8.78 12.59
N SER A 54 -7.57 10.01 12.66
CA SER A 54 -8.17 10.65 11.49
C SER A 54 -7.07 10.96 10.47
N VAL A 55 -7.42 11.10 9.20
CA VAL A 55 -6.41 11.24 8.13
C VAL A 55 -6.56 12.59 7.43
N GLY A 56 -5.44 13.29 7.29
CA GLY A 56 -5.29 14.50 6.50
C GLY A 56 -4.71 14.19 5.12
N SER A 57 -4.88 15.12 4.18
CA SER A 57 -4.22 15.03 2.88
C SER A 57 -3.76 16.38 2.33
N MET A 58 -2.68 16.39 1.54
CA MET A 58 -2.19 17.56 0.81
C MET A 58 -1.75 17.15 -0.60
N ASP A 59 -2.12 17.96 -1.60
CA ASP A 59 -1.65 17.80 -2.98
C ASP A 59 -0.54 18.82 -3.25
N ILE A 60 0.66 18.34 -3.56
CA ILE A 60 1.87 19.16 -3.73
C ILE A 60 2.49 18.86 -5.09
N GLU A 61 2.55 19.88 -5.95
CA GLU A 61 3.31 19.88 -7.19
C GLU A 61 4.32 21.01 -7.16
N VAL A 62 5.61 20.70 -7.17
CA VAL A 62 6.66 21.72 -7.22
C VAL A 62 7.59 21.48 -8.39
N PRO A 63 8.19 22.54 -8.96
CA PRO A 63 9.25 22.39 -9.94
C PRO A 63 10.40 21.55 -9.41
N ALA A 64 10.93 20.67 -10.25
CA ALA A 64 12.11 19.88 -9.94
C ALA A 64 13.31 20.82 -9.76
N GLU A 65 14.17 20.54 -8.78
CA GLU A 65 15.41 21.28 -8.59
C GLU A 65 16.39 21.03 -9.75
N SER A 66 16.43 19.79 -10.22
CA SER A 66 17.31 19.30 -11.28
C SER A 66 16.52 18.75 -12.49
N PRO A 67 15.87 19.63 -13.28
CA PRO A 67 15.07 19.21 -14.45
C PRO A 67 15.96 18.59 -15.52
N ARG A 68 15.56 17.43 -16.08
CA ARG A 68 16.35 16.66 -17.05
C ARG A 68 15.50 15.72 -17.91
N THR A 69 16.06 15.24 -19.00
CA THR A 69 15.47 14.21 -19.88
C THR A 69 16.05 12.84 -19.55
N PHE A 70 15.27 11.79 -19.77
CA PHE A 70 15.69 10.40 -19.58
C PHE A 70 15.62 9.64 -20.90
N SER A 71 16.62 8.82 -21.14
CA SER A 71 16.84 8.05 -22.36
C SER A 71 16.87 8.88 -23.66
N HIS A 72 17.05 8.18 -24.78
CA HIS A 72 17.02 8.76 -26.11
C HIS A 72 15.64 8.61 -26.78
N ILE A 73 14.66 8.04 -26.08
CA ILE A 73 13.31 7.78 -26.59
C ILE A 73 12.59 9.10 -26.86
N LYS A 74 12.08 9.24 -28.08
CA LYS A 74 11.39 10.45 -28.54
C LYS A 74 9.99 10.13 -29.05
N ARG A 75 9.09 11.12 -28.94
CA ARG A 75 7.79 11.14 -29.60
C ARG A 75 7.62 12.49 -30.30
N ASP A 76 7.28 12.46 -31.58
CA ASP A 76 7.18 13.67 -32.43
C ASP A 76 8.48 14.52 -32.39
N GLY A 77 9.63 13.84 -32.42
CA GLY A 77 10.95 14.48 -32.37
C GLY A 77 11.36 15.06 -31.01
N LYS A 78 10.51 14.97 -29.98
CA LYS A 78 10.76 15.51 -28.63
C LYS A 78 11.10 14.38 -27.66
N PRO A 79 12.00 14.60 -26.67
CA PRO A 79 12.24 13.63 -25.60
C PRO A 79 10.93 13.26 -24.92
N LEU A 80 10.67 11.96 -24.77
CA LEU A 80 9.40 11.46 -24.20
C LEU A 80 9.40 11.56 -22.67
N LEU A 81 10.51 11.18 -22.04
CA LEU A 81 10.64 11.07 -20.58
C LEU A 81 11.37 12.30 -20.05
N LYS A 82 10.67 13.13 -19.29
CA LYS A 82 11.14 14.44 -18.83
C LYS A 82 10.74 14.67 -17.37
N LEU A 83 11.72 15.05 -16.55
CA LEU A 83 11.50 15.56 -15.20
C LEU A 83 11.46 17.09 -15.24
N GLU A 84 10.30 17.65 -14.88
CA GLU A 84 10.07 19.09 -14.84
C GLU A 84 9.50 19.55 -13.51
N THR A 85 8.63 18.74 -12.94
CA THR A 85 7.97 18.94 -11.64
C THR A 85 7.86 17.58 -10.97
N VAL A 86 7.81 17.55 -9.65
CA VAL A 86 7.35 16.38 -8.89
C VAL A 86 5.94 16.65 -8.38
N LEU A 87 5.04 15.67 -8.52
CA LEU A 87 3.69 15.69 -7.95
C LEU A 87 3.51 14.51 -7.00
N PHE A 88 2.97 14.77 -5.81
CA PHE A 88 2.53 13.73 -4.90
C PHE A 88 1.32 14.17 -4.06
N THR A 89 0.66 13.19 -3.45
CA THR A 89 -0.33 13.41 -2.39
C THR A 89 0.26 12.90 -1.08
N LEU A 90 0.32 13.76 -0.06
CA LEU A 90 0.62 13.34 1.31
C LEU A 90 -0.67 12.84 1.98
N TYR A 91 -0.59 11.70 2.65
CA TYR A 91 -1.57 11.22 3.62
C TYR A 91 -0.90 11.14 4.99
N TYR A 92 -1.55 11.60 6.05
CA TYR A 92 -0.90 11.68 7.36
C TYR A 92 -1.90 11.63 8.51
N PRO A 93 -1.45 11.30 9.73
CA PRO A 93 -2.28 11.33 10.93
C PRO A 93 -2.71 12.77 11.21
N ALA A 94 -4.02 13.01 11.32
CA ALA A 94 -4.59 14.33 11.54
C ALA A 94 -5.00 14.55 13.00
N ALA A 95 -4.93 15.80 13.44
CA ALA A 95 -5.31 16.24 14.77
C ALA A 95 -6.80 15.98 15.08
N PHE A 96 -7.13 16.02 16.37
CA PHE A 96 -8.51 15.92 16.85
C PHE A 96 -9.41 16.99 16.22
N GLY A 97 -10.68 16.65 16.06
CA GLY A 97 -11.67 17.57 15.48
C GLY A 97 -11.55 17.75 13.96
N SER A 98 -10.58 17.11 13.29
CA SER A 98 -10.47 17.15 11.82
C SER A 98 -11.76 16.70 11.14
N GLY A 99 -12.30 17.55 10.27
CA GLY A 99 -13.60 17.34 9.63
C GLY A 99 -14.80 17.93 10.38
N GLY A 100 -14.60 18.42 11.61
CA GLY A 100 -15.59 19.14 12.42
C GLY A 100 -15.32 20.65 12.44
N GLY A 101 -16.36 21.46 12.65
CA GLY A 101 -16.22 22.92 12.73
C GLY A 101 -15.72 23.57 11.43
N LYS A 102 -14.95 24.65 11.57
CA LYS A 102 -14.30 25.34 10.45
C LYS A 102 -13.06 24.57 10.00
N ASP A 103 -12.77 24.62 8.69
CA ASP A 103 -11.52 24.10 8.16
C ASP A 103 -10.33 25.03 8.55
N PRO A 104 -9.08 24.60 8.32
CA PRO A 104 -7.89 25.38 8.70
C PRO A 104 -7.78 26.76 8.03
N ALA A 105 -8.48 26.97 6.90
CA ALA A 105 -8.59 28.27 6.24
C ALA A 105 -9.81 29.08 6.71
N GLY A 106 -10.48 28.67 7.81
CA GLY A 106 -11.62 29.36 8.40
C GLY A 106 -12.97 29.12 7.70
N ARG A 107 -13.05 28.19 6.75
CA ARG A 107 -14.26 27.94 5.95
C ARG A 107 -15.21 27.00 6.68
N SER A 108 -16.51 27.22 6.53
CA SER A 108 -17.55 26.41 7.22
C SER A 108 -17.64 24.95 6.77
N LYS A 109 -17.06 24.58 5.62
CA LYS A 109 -17.10 23.23 5.07
C LYS A 109 -15.71 22.72 4.75
N TRP A 110 -15.34 21.64 5.43
CA TRP A 110 -14.18 20.82 5.12
C TRP A 110 -14.27 20.24 3.71
N SER A 111 -13.11 20.16 3.06
CA SER A 111 -12.97 19.64 1.70
C SER A 111 -12.14 18.37 1.68
N ARG A 112 -12.43 17.49 0.73
CA ARG A 112 -11.72 16.24 0.48
C ARG A 112 -11.41 16.12 -1.00
N GLU A 113 -10.27 15.53 -1.31
CA GLU A 113 -9.88 15.18 -2.67
C GLU A 113 -10.90 14.25 -3.33
N THR A 114 -10.96 14.28 -4.66
CA THR A 114 -11.69 13.25 -5.41
C THR A 114 -10.75 12.11 -5.79
N TRP A 115 -11.26 10.88 -5.77
CA TRP A 115 -10.53 9.70 -6.21
C TRP A 115 -10.10 9.83 -7.67
N LEU A 116 -11.01 10.25 -8.54
CA LEU A 116 -10.65 10.71 -9.88
C LEU A 116 -10.10 12.13 -9.77
N ALA A 117 -8.78 12.30 -9.94
CA ALA A 117 -8.12 13.59 -9.86
C ALA A 117 -8.62 14.57 -10.95
N ARG A 118 -8.45 15.87 -10.69
CA ARG A 118 -8.82 16.92 -11.65
C ARG A 118 -7.75 17.06 -12.76
N PRO A 119 -8.15 17.43 -13.99
CA PRO A 119 -9.51 17.53 -14.50
C PRO A 119 -10.13 16.15 -14.74
N ARG A 120 -11.32 15.93 -14.17
CA ARG A 120 -11.91 14.60 -14.05
C ARG A 120 -12.32 13.99 -15.39
N LEU A 121 -12.87 14.81 -16.29
CA LEU A 121 -13.21 14.37 -17.64
C LEU A 121 -11.98 13.89 -18.37
N GLU A 122 -10.88 14.63 -18.28
CA GLU A 122 -9.64 14.24 -18.94
C GLU A 122 -9.05 12.97 -18.34
N LEU A 123 -9.10 12.80 -17.02
CA LEU A 123 -8.63 11.57 -16.40
C LEU A 123 -9.51 10.36 -16.77
N ALA A 124 -10.83 10.55 -16.90
CA ALA A 124 -11.73 9.51 -17.40
C ALA A 124 -11.37 9.10 -18.85
N LYS A 125 -11.06 10.06 -19.73
CA LYS A 125 -10.53 9.78 -21.08
C LYS A 125 -9.19 9.07 -21.03
N GLY A 126 -8.31 9.43 -20.10
CA GLY A 126 -7.03 8.76 -19.88
C GLY A 126 -7.21 7.27 -19.56
N TYR A 127 -8.13 6.96 -18.63
CA TYR A 127 -8.51 5.58 -18.34
C TYR A 127 -9.17 4.88 -19.54
N GLY A 128 -10.01 5.60 -20.30
CA GLY A 128 -10.57 5.10 -21.56
C GLY A 128 -9.48 4.68 -22.53
N LYS A 129 -8.52 5.57 -22.83
CA LYS A 129 -7.37 5.30 -23.70
C LYS A 129 -6.52 4.14 -23.20
N PHE A 130 -6.22 4.10 -21.91
CA PHE A 130 -5.48 2.98 -21.29
C PHE A 130 -6.21 1.64 -21.46
N ALA A 131 -7.55 1.63 -21.31
CA ALA A 131 -8.38 0.44 -21.45
C ALA A 131 -8.80 0.12 -22.89
N GLY A 132 -8.40 0.92 -23.89
CA GLY A 132 -8.86 0.78 -25.28
C GLY A 132 -10.34 1.13 -25.50
N LEU A 133 -10.95 1.90 -24.59
CA LEU A 133 -12.36 2.31 -24.64
C LEU A 133 -12.52 3.73 -25.20
N PRO A 134 -13.47 3.97 -26.12
CA PRO A 134 -13.82 5.31 -26.59
C PRO A 134 -14.28 6.27 -25.48
N ASP A 135 -14.03 7.57 -25.68
CA ASP A 135 -14.40 8.65 -24.75
C ASP A 135 -15.90 8.66 -24.39
N PHE A 136 -16.78 8.38 -25.37
CA PHE A 136 -18.23 8.35 -25.16
C PHE A 136 -18.71 7.18 -24.30
N ILE A 137 -17.85 6.19 -24.03
CA ILE A 137 -18.11 5.08 -23.09
C ILE A 137 -17.46 5.38 -21.74
N SER A 138 -16.17 5.73 -21.76
CA SER A 138 -15.39 5.92 -20.53
C SER A 138 -15.90 7.10 -19.70
N ILE A 139 -16.24 8.23 -20.32
CA ILE A 139 -16.70 9.42 -19.59
C ILE A 139 -18.02 9.16 -18.86
N PRO A 140 -19.10 8.67 -19.51
CA PRO A 140 -20.34 8.35 -18.80
C PRO A 140 -20.16 7.28 -17.72
N PHE A 141 -19.32 6.27 -17.96
CA PHE A 141 -19.03 5.23 -16.97
C PHE A 141 -18.44 5.84 -15.68
N PHE A 142 -17.39 6.66 -15.78
CA PHE A 142 -16.80 7.30 -14.60
C PHE A 142 -17.76 8.32 -13.99
N ALA A 143 -18.48 9.10 -14.79
CA ALA A 143 -19.44 10.08 -14.32
C ALA A 143 -20.57 9.44 -13.48
N GLY A 144 -21.08 8.29 -13.93
CA GLY A 144 -22.12 7.53 -13.24
C GLY A 144 -21.62 6.74 -12.02
N THR A 145 -20.30 6.53 -11.87
CA THR A 145 -19.75 5.64 -10.83
C THR A 145 -18.80 6.31 -9.84
N THR A 146 -17.64 6.83 -10.26
CA THR A 146 -16.57 7.21 -9.30
C THR A 146 -16.01 8.61 -9.48
N MET A 147 -16.47 9.36 -10.49
CA MET A 147 -15.96 10.69 -10.83
C MET A 147 -15.99 11.64 -9.63
N PHE A 148 -17.04 11.59 -8.81
CA PHE A 148 -17.22 12.48 -7.66
C PHE A 148 -16.83 11.85 -6.32
N THR A 149 -16.35 10.61 -6.33
CA THR A 149 -16.00 9.87 -5.12
C THR A 149 -14.92 10.58 -4.36
N LYS A 150 -15.12 10.74 -3.05
CA LYS A 150 -14.20 11.47 -2.18
C LYS A 150 -13.22 10.51 -1.53
N LEU A 151 -11.95 10.92 -1.49
CA LEU A 151 -10.97 10.30 -0.60
C LEU A 151 -11.41 10.46 0.85
N ARG A 152 -10.98 9.55 1.71
CA ARG A 152 -11.33 9.54 3.14
C ARG A 152 -10.35 10.33 4.01
N ALA A 153 -9.69 11.31 3.39
CA ALA A 153 -8.72 12.20 4.01
C ALA A 153 -9.15 13.66 3.85
N PHE A 154 -8.96 14.46 4.90
CA PHE A 154 -9.33 15.87 4.95
C PHE A 154 -8.20 16.76 4.46
N ARG A 155 -8.49 17.65 3.50
CA ARG A 155 -7.47 18.56 2.97
C ARG A 155 -6.91 19.46 4.06
N ASN A 156 -5.59 19.58 4.08
CA ASN A 156 -4.83 20.56 4.87
C ASN A 156 -5.06 20.46 6.38
N ALA A 157 -5.58 19.34 6.89
CA ALA A 157 -5.82 19.14 8.31
C ALA A 157 -4.51 19.33 9.11
N PRO A 158 -4.55 19.87 10.34
CA PRO A 158 -3.37 19.93 11.19
C PRO A 158 -2.85 18.49 11.46
N PRO A 159 -1.52 18.26 11.49
CA PRO A 159 -0.98 16.96 11.82
C PRO A 159 -1.27 16.60 13.29
N ALA A 160 -1.39 15.31 13.59
CA ALA A 160 -1.60 14.86 14.97
C ALA A 160 -0.37 15.14 15.85
N THR A 161 -0.62 15.58 17.07
CA THR A 161 0.39 15.82 18.11
C THR A 161 0.27 14.84 19.28
N HIS A 162 -0.75 13.97 19.28
CA HIS A 162 -1.05 13.03 20.35
C HIS A 162 -0.59 11.60 20.03
N TRP A 163 -0.22 10.87 21.08
CA TRP A 163 -0.03 9.42 21.03
C TRP A 163 -1.38 8.69 21.08
N PRO A 164 -1.52 7.52 20.42
CA PRO A 164 -2.71 6.71 20.58
C PRO A 164 -2.64 5.91 21.89
N PRO A 165 -3.78 5.51 22.50
CA PRO A 165 -3.80 4.64 23.66
C PRO A 165 -3.12 3.29 23.41
N GLU A 166 -2.51 2.72 24.45
CA GLU A 166 -1.92 1.38 24.40
C GLU A 166 -2.99 0.28 24.29
N GLY A 167 -2.58 -0.91 23.84
CA GLY A 167 -3.47 -2.08 23.79
C GLY A 167 -4.43 -2.16 22.59
N ASN A 168 -4.16 -1.40 21.52
CA ASN A 168 -4.92 -1.46 20.25
C ASN A 168 -4.89 -2.86 19.57
N SER A 169 -4.02 -3.75 20.03
CA SER A 169 -3.83 -5.09 19.47
C SER A 169 -5.05 -6.01 19.57
N LYS A 170 -6.05 -5.72 20.42
CA LYS A 170 -7.15 -6.68 20.68
C LYS A 170 -8.58 -6.24 20.39
N LYS A 171 -8.91 -4.95 20.15
CA LYS A 171 -10.29 -4.54 19.80
C LYS A 171 -10.36 -3.28 18.92
N ALA A 172 -10.84 -3.45 17.69
CA ALA A 172 -11.53 -2.44 16.88
C ALA A 172 -10.96 -1.00 16.99
N GLY A 173 -9.78 -0.74 16.40
CA GLY A 173 -9.06 0.54 16.51
C GLY A 173 -9.85 1.82 16.24
N TYR A 174 -10.99 1.74 15.55
CA TYR A 174 -11.91 2.88 15.44
C TYR A 174 -12.58 3.29 16.77
N ARG A 175 -12.68 2.41 17.76
CA ARG A 175 -13.32 2.69 19.07
C ARG A 175 -12.47 3.61 19.93
N ILE A 176 -11.16 3.55 19.74
CA ILE A 176 -10.18 4.46 20.34
C ILE A 176 -9.81 5.61 19.40
N LYS A 177 -10.51 5.74 18.27
CA LYS A 177 -10.21 6.78 17.29
C LYS A 177 -10.32 8.15 17.94
N ASN A 178 -9.30 8.97 17.73
CA ASN A 178 -9.21 10.30 18.31
C ASN A 178 -9.19 10.32 19.86
N GLN A 179 -8.55 9.33 20.49
CA GLN A 179 -8.24 9.36 21.92
C GLN A 179 -6.73 9.57 22.12
N GLU A 180 -6.36 10.19 23.23
CA GLU A 180 -4.97 10.44 23.61
C GLU A 180 -4.51 9.41 24.65
N GLY A 181 -3.36 8.79 24.39
CA GLY A 181 -2.63 7.95 25.34
C GLY A 181 -1.40 8.65 25.89
N PRO A 182 -0.81 8.16 27.00
CA PRO A 182 0.44 8.69 27.52
C PRO A 182 1.58 8.46 26.49
N PRO A 183 2.62 9.31 26.43
CA PRO A 183 3.80 9.04 25.62
C PRO A 183 4.51 7.75 26.06
N PRO A 184 5.30 7.09 25.19
CA PRO A 184 6.14 5.96 25.60
C PRO A 184 7.11 6.38 26.70
N GLU A 185 7.48 5.44 27.56
CA GLU A 185 8.46 5.68 28.62
C GLU A 185 9.80 6.18 28.01
N GLY A 186 10.32 7.30 28.52
CA GLY A 186 11.51 7.97 27.98
C GLY A 186 11.33 8.63 26.60
N GLY A 187 10.12 8.59 26.01
CA GLY A 187 9.80 9.20 24.72
C GLY A 187 9.40 10.68 24.81
N SER A 188 9.36 11.35 23.65
CA SER A 188 8.86 12.73 23.55
C SER A 188 7.34 12.80 23.76
N ASN A 189 6.87 13.93 24.30
CA ASN A 189 5.44 14.20 24.50
C ASN A 189 4.63 14.05 23.21
N GLU A 190 5.19 14.44 22.07
CA GLU A 190 4.57 14.26 20.77
C GLU A 190 5.26 13.14 19.96
N PRO A 191 4.51 12.35 19.18
CA PRO A 191 5.10 11.29 18.36
C PRO A 191 5.83 11.83 17.14
N ARG A 192 6.93 11.21 16.75
CA ARG A 192 7.51 11.37 15.41
C ARG A 192 7.03 10.21 14.54
N PHE A 193 6.42 10.51 13.40
CA PHE A 193 5.78 9.50 12.56
C PHE A 193 6.77 8.86 11.56
N PRO A 194 6.72 7.53 11.35
CA PRO A 194 7.43 6.88 10.24
C PRO A 194 6.94 7.39 8.88
N THR A 195 7.84 7.41 7.89
CA THR A 195 7.55 7.93 6.55
C THR A 195 7.58 6.81 5.51
N ILE A 196 6.57 6.78 4.65
CA ILE A 196 6.50 5.90 3.48
C ILE A 196 6.53 6.77 2.22
N ILE A 197 7.41 6.46 1.26
CA ILE A 197 7.27 6.95 -0.13
C ILE A 197 6.66 5.81 -0.96
N PHE A 198 5.52 6.09 -1.58
CA PHE A 198 4.70 5.10 -2.27
C PHE A 198 4.72 5.31 -3.80
N SER A 199 5.02 4.25 -4.56
CA SER A 199 5.02 4.23 -6.02
C SER A 199 3.85 3.40 -6.60
N HIS A 200 3.08 4.00 -7.52
CA HIS A 200 1.94 3.32 -8.16
C HIS A 200 2.37 2.40 -9.32
N GLY A 201 1.53 1.40 -9.62
CA GLY A 201 1.68 0.52 -10.79
C GLY A 201 1.28 1.18 -12.11
N LEU A 202 1.38 0.41 -13.21
CA LEU A 202 0.88 0.82 -14.53
C LEU A 202 -0.64 1.03 -14.49
N GLY A 203 -1.12 2.09 -15.14
CA GLY A 203 -2.52 2.52 -15.04
C GLY A 203 -2.95 3.04 -13.67
N GLY A 204 -2.02 3.03 -12.70
CA GLY A 204 -2.20 3.62 -11.37
C GLY A 204 -2.03 5.14 -11.36
N THR A 205 -2.42 5.75 -10.25
CA THR A 205 -2.28 7.17 -9.94
C THR A 205 -2.00 7.34 -8.45
N ARG A 206 -1.55 8.52 -8.01
CA ARG A 206 -1.37 8.83 -6.57
C ARG A 206 -2.67 8.71 -5.74
N THR A 207 -3.82 8.70 -6.40
CA THR A 207 -5.15 8.58 -5.76
C THR A 207 -5.80 7.21 -5.94
N ALA A 208 -5.25 6.31 -6.77
CA ALA A 208 -5.78 4.96 -6.99
C ALA A 208 -5.42 3.95 -5.87
N TYR A 209 -4.60 4.38 -4.91
CA TYR A 209 -4.15 3.60 -3.75
C TYR A 209 -4.52 4.28 -2.42
N SER A 210 -5.53 5.15 -2.44
CA SER A 210 -5.90 5.98 -1.29
C SER A 210 -6.45 5.18 -0.11
N SER A 211 -6.98 3.97 -0.32
CA SER A 211 -7.35 3.05 0.76
C SER A 211 -6.10 2.56 1.49
N MET A 212 -5.08 2.10 0.76
CA MET A 212 -3.84 1.62 1.36
C MET A 212 -3.03 2.75 2.00
N CYS A 213 -2.78 3.84 1.28
CA CYS A 213 -2.03 4.99 1.79
C CYS A 213 -2.74 5.63 3.01
N GLY A 214 -4.06 5.72 2.96
CA GLY A 214 -4.85 6.26 4.05
C GLY A 214 -4.99 5.32 5.25
N GLU A 215 -5.00 4.00 5.05
CA GLU A 215 -4.90 3.05 6.17
C GLU A 215 -3.57 3.22 6.89
N PHE A 216 -2.43 3.20 6.18
CA PHE A 216 -1.12 3.49 6.78
C PHE A 216 -1.13 4.81 7.56
N ALA A 217 -1.65 5.89 6.96
CA ALA A 217 -1.79 7.16 7.66
C ALA A 217 -2.66 7.08 8.92
N SER A 218 -3.74 6.29 8.89
CA SER A 218 -4.57 6.07 10.07
C SER A 218 -3.87 5.26 11.17
N TYR A 219 -2.82 4.50 10.83
CA TYR A 219 -1.96 3.74 11.75
C TYR A 219 -0.70 4.52 12.16
N GLY A 220 -0.60 5.82 11.84
CA GLY A 220 0.48 6.67 12.33
C GLY A 220 1.63 6.92 11.34
N PHE A 221 1.41 6.77 10.03
CA PHE A 221 2.46 7.00 9.02
C PHE A 221 2.23 8.28 8.22
N VAL A 222 3.31 8.99 7.88
CA VAL A 222 3.28 9.99 6.80
C VAL A 222 3.56 9.28 5.48
N VAL A 223 2.59 9.25 4.57
CA VAL A 223 2.69 8.54 3.29
C VAL A 223 2.72 9.54 2.15
N CYS A 224 3.80 9.55 1.38
CA CYS A 224 4.00 10.32 0.17
C CYS A 224 3.71 9.47 -1.07
N ALA A 225 2.49 9.57 -1.60
CA ALA A 225 2.10 8.86 -2.82
C ALA A 225 2.50 9.68 -4.06
N VAL A 226 3.59 9.27 -4.72
CA VAL A 226 4.13 9.96 -5.89
C VAL A 226 3.26 9.67 -7.11
N GLU A 227 3.05 10.68 -7.96
CA GLU A 227 2.50 10.45 -9.30
C GLU A 227 3.54 10.60 -10.39
N HIS A 228 3.80 9.48 -11.06
CA HIS A 228 4.83 9.39 -12.08
C HIS A 228 4.40 10.03 -13.40
N ARG A 229 5.31 10.80 -14.01
CA ARG A 229 5.18 11.51 -15.30
C ARG A 229 5.89 10.78 -16.45
N ASP A 230 6.21 9.53 -16.24
CA ASP A 230 6.87 8.61 -17.17
C ASP A 230 5.94 7.99 -18.22
N GLY A 231 4.66 8.35 -18.21
CA GLY A 231 3.66 7.76 -19.11
C GLY A 231 3.23 6.35 -18.72
N SER A 232 3.46 5.93 -17.46
CA SER A 232 2.95 4.67 -16.91
C SER A 232 1.52 4.81 -16.34
N GLY A 233 1.11 6.02 -15.96
CA GLY A 233 -0.24 6.33 -15.52
C GLY A 233 -1.24 6.50 -16.67
N PRO A 234 -2.56 6.49 -16.40
CA PRO A 234 -3.59 6.58 -17.44
C PRO A 234 -3.59 7.95 -18.13
N ARG A 235 -3.46 9.02 -17.35
CA ARG A 235 -3.20 10.39 -17.79
C ARG A 235 -2.77 11.23 -16.61
N THR A 236 -1.87 12.17 -16.83
CA THR A 236 -1.51 13.18 -15.85
C THR A 236 -1.01 14.47 -16.52
N PHE A 237 -0.73 15.50 -15.73
CA PHE A 237 -0.44 16.85 -16.21
C PHE A 237 0.77 17.45 -15.50
N ILE A 238 1.63 18.13 -16.25
CA ILE A 238 2.79 18.85 -15.74
C ILE A 238 2.48 20.34 -15.85
N ASN A 239 2.35 21.03 -14.71
CA ASN A 239 2.17 22.48 -14.71
C ASN A 239 3.50 23.19 -14.97
N HIS A 240 3.46 24.30 -15.71
CA HIS A 240 4.59 25.19 -15.89
C HIS A 240 4.41 26.44 -15.03
N PRO A 241 5.47 26.90 -14.32
CA PRO A 241 5.43 28.18 -13.64
C PRO A 241 5.12 29.33 -14.60
N ARG A 242 4.32 30.28 -14.13
CA ARG A 242 3.90 31.51 -14.82
C ARG A 242 4.87 32.66 -14.51
N PRO A 243 4.91 33.74 -15.32
CA PRO A 243 5.81 34.87 -15.09
C PRO A 243 5.71 35.52 -13.70
N ASN A 244 4.53 35.49 -13.09
CA ASN A 244 4.27 36.05 -11.76
C ASN A 244 4.56 35.06 -10.63
N ASP A 245 4.97 33.82 -10.94
CA ASP A 245 5.37 32.87 -9.92
C ASP A 245 6.76 33.17 -9.39
N GLU A 246 6.93 32.94 -8.10
CA GLU A 246 8.23 33.09 -7.45
C GLU A 246 9.26 32.13 -8.06
N GLY A 247 10.49 32.63 -8.23
CA GLY A 247 11.58 31.87 -8.84
C GLY A 247 11.42 31.62 -10.33
N PHE A 248 10.43 32.22 -11.02
CA PHE A 248 10.18 31.98 -12.45
C PHE A 248 11.42 32.22 -13.32
N GLN A 249 12.19 33.29 -13.09
CA GLN A 249 13.36 33.60 -13.91
C GLN A 249 14.49 32.58 -13.73
N ASP A 250 14.83 32.21 -12.49
CA ASP A 250 15.84 31.19 -12.20
C ASP A 250 15.43 29.84 -12.84
N ARG A 251 14.19 29.42 -12.63
CA ARG A 251 13.63 28.18 -13.20
C ARG A 251 13.64 28.18 -14.73
N LYS A 252 13.31 29.32 -15.35
CA LYS A 252 13.37 29.49 -16.81
C LYS A 252 14.80 29.34 -17.32
N GLN A 253 15.80 29.83 -16.59
CA GLN A 253 17.21 29.63 -16.95
C GLN A 253 17.63 28.16 -16.81
N ARG A 254 17.29 27.49 -15.70
CA ARG A 254 17.59 26.05 -15.49
C ARG A 254 17.02 25.18 -16.60
N ARG A 255 15.74 25.37 -16.97
CA ARG A 255 15.09 24.61 -18.06
C ARG A 255 15.72 24.84 -19.44
N LYS A 256 16.15 26.07 -19.72
CA LYS A 256 16.85 26.39 -20.98
C LYS A 256 18.18 25.64 -21.10
N ARG A 257 18.93 25.51 -20.01
CA ARG A 257 20.23 24.81 -20.01
C ARG A 257 20.10 23.33 -20.39
N VAL A 258 18.99 22.69 -20.00
CA VAL A 258 18.79 21.25 -20.18
C VAL A 258 17.86 20.92 -21.36
N ASN A 259 17.52 21.90 -22.20
CA ASN A 259 16.69 21.75 -23.40
C ASN A 259 15.33 21.03 -23.16
N VAL A 260 14.83 21.06 -21.93
CA VAL A 260 13.53 20.49 -21.54
C VAL A 260 12.37 21.36 -22.08
N ASP A 261 12.68 22.59 -22.50
CA ASP A 261 11.75 23.67 -22.87
C ASP A 261 11.15 23.57 -24.29
N GLN A 262 11.47 22.56 -25.10
CA GLN A 262 11.06 22.56 -26.52
C GLN A 262 9.54 22.42 -26.76
N SER A 263 8.79 21.74 -25.88
CA SER A 263 7.31 21.68 -25.98
C SER A 263 6.64 23.02 -25.65
N SER A 264 7.23 23.76 -24.73
CA SER A 264 6.65 24.95 -24.11
C SER A 264 6.51 26.18 -25.03
N ARG A 265 7.29 26.28 -26.13
CA ARG A 265 7.27 27.48 -27.00
C ARG A 265 5.98 27.59 -27.82
N ILE A 266 5.42 26.44 -28.24
CA ILE A 266 4.16 26.39 -28.98
C ILE A 266 2.98 26.54 -28.02
N HIS A 267 2.98 25.81 -26.89
CA HIS A 267 1.88 25.85 -25.92
C HIS A 267 1.72 27.24 -25.27
N ARG A 268 2.84 27.92 -24.93
CA ARG A 268 2.79 29.32 -24.44
C ARG A 268 2.26 30.31 -25.46
N LYS A 269 2.41 30.04 -26.77
CA LYS A 269 1.83 30.88 -27.84
C LYS A 269 0.29 30.81 -27.85
N TYR A 270 -0.30 29.72 -27.35
CA TYR A 270 -1.75 29.51 -27.27
C TYR A 270 -2.31 29.63 -25.84
N GLY A 271 -1.53 30.18 -24.90
CA GLY A 271 -1.97 30.39 -23.51
C GLY A 271 -2.06 29.11 -22.67
N GLN A 272 -1.53 27.99 -23.15
CA GLN A 272 -1.47 26.73 -22.41
C GLN A 272 -0.17 26.66 -21.60
N ASP A 273 -0.30 26.59 -20.28
CA ASP A 273 0.79 26.59 -19.30
C ASP A 273 0.99 25.22 -18.63
N TRP A 274 0.64 24.15 -19.34
CA TRP A 274 0.81 22.78 -18.88
C TRP A 274 1.02 21.81 -20.05
N ASP A 275 1.68 20.69 -19.76
CA ASP A 275 1.83 19.55 -20.66
C ASP A 275 0.98 18.37 -20.17
N LYS A 276 0.44 17.58 -21.12
CA LYS A 276 -0.35 16.38 -20.84
C LYS A 276 0.48 15.14 -21.16
N VAL A 277 0.51 14.22 -20.21
CA VAL A 277 1.18 12.92 -20.35
C VAL A 277 0.10 11.84 -20.31
N ASP A 278 -0.04 11.11 -21.41
CA ASP A 278 -0.91 9.92 -21.50
C ASP A 278 -0.11 8.65 -21.23
N TYR A 279 -0.83 7.54 -20.99
CA TYR A 279 -0.22 6.23 -21.01
C TYR A 279 0.56 5.99 -22.32
N VAL A 280 1.80 5.53 -22.20
CA VAL A 280 2.71 5.22 -23.29
C VAL A 280 2.64 3.73 -23.56
N PHE A 281 2.09 3.37 -24.71
CA PHE A 281 2.24 2.04 -25.27
C PHE A 281 3.58 1.95 -26.00
N PRO A 282 4.34 0.86 -25.84
CA PRO A 282 5.57 0.65 -26.60
C PRO A 282 5.30 0.49 -28.10
N GLU A 283 6.24 0.97 -28.92
CA GLU A 283 6.09 0.95 -30.38
C GLU A 283 6.19 -0.48 -30.91
N GLY A 284 5.20 -0.91 -31.70
CA GLY A 284 5.14 -2.28 -32.22
C GLY A 284 4.93 -3.38 -31.16
N ASN A 285 4.77 -3.02 -29.87
CA ASN A 285 4.55 -3.95 -28.76
C ASN A 285 3.53 -3.42 -27.72
N PRO A 286 2.27 -3.15 -28.11
CA PRO A 286 1.28 -2.54 -27.21
C PRO A 286 0.81 -3.45 -26.05
N MET A 287 1.14 -4.74 -26.11
CA MET A 287 0.76 -5.76 -25.12
C MET A 287 1.98 -6.26 -24.31
N ASP A 288 3.03 -5.44 -24.18
CA ASP A 288 4.28 -5.79 -23.50
C ASP A 288 4.12 -6.22 -22.04
N THR A 289 3.00 -5.87 -21.41
CA THR A 289 2.67 -6.26 -20.03
C THR A 289 2.00 -7.63 -19.92
N SER A 290 1.62 -8.26 -21.04
CA SER A 290 0.90 -9.53 -21.02
C SER A 290 1.85 -10.70 -20.75
N PRO A 291 1.53 -11.62 -19.82
CA PRO A 291 2.32 -12.83 -19.56
C PRO A 291 2.52 -13.72 -20.80
N MET A 292 1.60 -13.63 -21.76
CA MET A 292 1.58 -14.46 -22.98
C MET A 292 2.14 -13.72 -24.20
N ASN A 293 2.78 -12.56 -24.02
CA ASN A 293 3.32 -11.80 -25.14
C ASN A 293 4.65 -12.40 -25.62
N GLU A 294 4.67 -12.92 -26.84
CA GLU A 294 5.87 -13.52 -27.45
C GLU A 294 7.03 -12.52 -27.61
N LYS A 295 6.73 -11.23 -27.76
CA LYS A 295 7.75 -10.16 -27.85
C LYS A 295 8.36 -9.79 -26.49
N GLY A 296 7.81 -10.32 -25.39
CA GLY A 296 8.23 -9.97 -24.04
C GLY A 296 7.98 -8.50 -23.69
N VAL A 297 8.65 -8.05 -22.62
CA VAL A 297 8.58 -6.67 -22.12
C VAL A 297 9.50 -5.76 -22.94
N ASP A 298 9.05 -4.55 -23.24
CA ASP A 298 9.91 -3.50 -23.80
C ASP A 298 10.89 -3.00 -22.72
N SER A 299 12.02 -3.70 -22.62
CA SER A 299 12.99 -3.48 -21.55
C SER A 299 13.60 -2.07 -21.62
N GLU A 300 13.74 -1.49 -22.81
CA GLU A 300 14.31 -0.16 -22.97
C GLU A 300 13.37 0.92 -22.41
N LEU A 301 12.10 0.90 -22.83
CA LEU A 301 11.10 1.83 -22.32
C LEU A 301 10.90 1.66 -20.83
N ARG A 302 10.72 0.42 -20.34
CA ARG A 302 10.45 0.19 -18.92
C ARG A 302 11.63 0.56 -18.03
N SER A 303 12.87 0.33 -18.48
CA SER A 303 14.06 0.80 -17.75
C SER A 303 14.12 2.32 -17.68
N ALA A 304 13.89 2.99 -18.81
CA ALA A 304 13.92 4.44 -18.86
C ALA A 304 12.80 5.08 -18.02
N GLN A 305 11.63 4.44 -17.97
CA GLN A 305 10.54 4.81 -17.07
C GLN A 305 10.96 4.66 -15.60
N ILE A 306 11.56 3.54 -15.20
CA ILE A 306 12.07 3.35 -13.83
C ILE A 306 13.09 4.45 -13.47
N GLU A 307 14.04 4.77 -14.34
CA GLU A 307 15.01 5.85 -14.05
C GLU A 307 14.35 7.22 -13.79
N LEU A 308 13.33 7.57 -14.57
CA LEU A 308 12.54 8.77 -14.31
C LEU A 308 11.78 8.66 -12.98
N ARG A 309 11.20 7.50 -12.66
CA ARG A 309 10.50 7.27 -11.39
C ARG A 309 11.43 7.40 -10.18
N LEU A 310 12.67 6.88 -10.26
CA LEU A 310 13.69 7.05 -9.22
C LEU A 310 13.99 8.55 -9.02
N ALA A 311 14.16 9.30 -10.10
CA ALA A 311 14.39 10.73 -10.03
C ALA A 311 13.21 11.53 -9.45
N GLU A 312 11.97 11.11 -9.75
CA GLU A 312 10.78 11.70 -9.14
C GLU A 312 10.70 11.41 -7.63
N MET A 313 11.15 10.24 -7.18
CA MET A 313 11.24 9.90 -5.76
C MET A 313 12.32 10.71 -5.04
N GLU A 314 13.47 10.95 -5.66
CA GLU A 314 14.52 11.86 -5.14
C GLU A 314 13.97 13.29 -4.96
N GLU A 315 13.25 13.81 -5.96
CA GLU A 315 12.62 15.13 -5.86
C GLU A 315 11.50 15.17 -4.82
N ALA A 316 10.69 14.11 -4.69
CA ALA A 316 9.66 14.02 -3.65
C ALA A 316 10.29 14.02 -2.26
N TYR A 317 11.37 13.26 -2.07
CA TYR A 317 12.17 13.24 -0.85
C TYR A 317 12.74 14.60 -0.50
N ARG A 318 13.29 15.33 -1.49
CA ARG A 318 13.78 16.71 -1.29
C ARG A 318 12.67 17.63 -0.75
N VAL A 319 11.44 17.52 -1.27
CA VAL A 319 10.31 18.33 -0.79
C VAL A 319 9.90 17.93 0.62
N LEU A 320 9.87 16.62 0.93
CA LEU A 320 9.65 16.15 2.29
C LEU A 320 10.70 16.71 3.26
N ARG A 321 11.98 16.75 2.84
CA ARG A 321 13.06 17.33 3.65
C ARG A 321 12.86 18.82 3.91
N LEU A 322 12.41 19.59 2.93
CA LEU A 322 12.04 21.00 3.14
C LEU A 322 10.94 21.15 4.19
N ILE A 323 9.91 20.30 4.16
CA ILE A 323 8.83 20.33 5.16
C ILE A 323 9.38 19.95 6.55
N TYR A 324 10.21 18.91 6.63
CA TYR A 324 10.86 18.45 7.86
C TYR A 324 11.74 19.54 8.49
N ASP A 325 12.50 20.28 7.68
CA ASP A 325 13.40 21.36 8.11
C ASP A 325 12.64 22.66 8.47
N GLY A 326 11.31 22.65 8.51
CA GLY A 326 10.48 23.83 8.83
C GLY A 326 10.33 24.83 7.68
N ARG A 327 10.71 24.45 6.44
CA ARG A 327 10.60 25.28 5.23
C ARG A 327 9.32 24.99 4.44
N GLY A 328 8.25 24.55 5.11
CA GLY A 328 6.96 24.25 4.49
C GLY A 328 6.32 25.44 3.76
N GLU A 329 6.52 26.67 4.26
CA GLU A 329 6.04 27.89 3.58
C GLU A 329 6.68 28.08 2.20
N GLU A 330 7.93 27.67 2.04
CA GLU A 330 8.57 27.67 0.74
C GLU A 330 7.89 26.68 -0.21
N VAL A 331 7.59 25.47 0.26
CA VAL A 331 6.83 24.48 -0.52
C VAL A 331 5.46 25.03 -0.93
N SER A 332 4.76 25.71 -0.01
CA SER A 332 3.47 26.34 -0.26
C SER A 332 3.53 27.39 -1.38
N ARG A 333 4.51 28.29 -1.34
CA ARG A 333 4.72 29.32 -2.38
C ARG A 333 5.05 28.73 -3.74
N GLN A 334 5.79 27.63 -3.77
CA GLN A 334 6.17 26.93 -4.99
C GLN A 334 5.08 26.01 -5.57
N ASN A 335 4.03 25.72 -4.79
CA ASN A 335 3.03 24.72 -5.17
C ASN A 335 2.18 25.15 -6.38
N LEU A 336 2.16 24.29 -7.39
CA LEU A 336 1.37 24.44 -8.62
C LEU A 336 0.01 23.71 -8.54
N ARG A 337 -0.36 23.13 -7.39
CA ARG A 337 -1.69 22.53 -7.14
C ARG A 337 -2.71 23.50 -6.52
N ARG A 338 -2.69 24.75 -6.96
CA ARG A 338 -3.55 25.85 -6.48
C ARG A 338 -4.53 26.33 -7.54
N GLU A 339 -5.40 27.28 -7.16
CA GLU A 339 -6.38 27.87 -8.08
C GLU A 339 -5.71 28.43 -9.34
N GLY A 340 -6.35 28.22 -10.49
CA GLY A 340 -5.85 28.64 -11.79
C GLY A 340 -4.97 27.61 -12.51
N TYR A 341 -4.31 26.67 -11.81
CA TYR A 341 -3.47 25.64 -12.43
C TYR A 341 -4.27 24.37 -12.77
N ILE A 342 -3.83 23.63 -13.79
CA ILE A 342 -4.55 22.43 -14.21
C ILE A 342 -4.47 21.36 -13.12
N GLY A 343 -5.63 20.83 -12.77
CA GLY A 343 -5.76 19.86 -11.70
C GLY A 343 -5.56 20.42 -10.28
N GLY A 344 -5.35 21.72 -10.14
CA GLY A 344 -5.37 22.43 -8.87
C GLY A 344 -6.77 22.53 -8.27
N SER A 345 -6.84 22.94 -7.01
CA SER A 345 -8.11 23.25 -6.34
C SER A 345 -8.09 24.64 -5.77
N SER A 346 -9.27 25.23 -5.57
CA SER A 346 -9.42 26.51 -4.86
C SER A 346 -8.99 26.48 -3.40
N ARG A 347 -8.59 25.32 -2.87
CA ARG A 347 -8.05 25.20 -1.51
C ARG A 347 -6.53 25.25 -1.48
N GLY A 348 -5.84 24.82 -2.54
CA GLY A 348 -4.38 24.68 -2.55
C GLY A 348 -3.83 24.11 -1.24
N LEU A 349 -2.81 24.79 -0.69
CA LEU A 349 -2.27 24.56 0.65
C LEU A 349 -2.64 25.71 1.62
N GLU A 350 -3.73 26.41 1.35
CA GLU A 350 -4.20 27.51 2.18
C GLU A 350 -4.64 27.00 3.56
N GLY A 351 -4.27 27.74 4.62
CA GLY A 351 -4.59 27.41 6.00
C GLY A 351 -3.71 26.33 6.63
N VAL A 352 -2.72 25.79 5.91
CA VAL A 352 -1.74 24.87 6.50
C VAL A 352 -0.82 25.64 7.44
N ASP A 353 -0.78 25.25 8.71
CA ASP A 353 0.23 25.73 9.66
C ASP A 353 1.50 24.88 9.51
N TRP A 354 2.49 25.42 8.80
CA TRP A 354 3.75 24.72 8.53
C TRP A 354 4.67 24.61 9.75
N SER A 355 4.47 25.44 10.78
CA SER A 355 5.26 25.34 12.01
C SER A 355 5.04 24.00 12.72
N MET A 356 3.84 23.44 12.58
CA MET A 356 3.46 22.15 13.13
C MET A 356 4.11 20.95 12.43
N TRP A 357 4.91 21.13 11.38
CA TRP A 357 5.49 20.02 10.59
C TRP A 357 6.97 19.78 10.83
N ALA A 358 7.68 20.77 11.36
CA ALA A 358 9.12 20.68 11.59
C ALA A 358 9.44 19.50 12.51
N GLY A 359 10.32 18.60 12.07
CA GLY A 359 10.77 17.45 12.87
C GLY A 359 9.70 16.38 13.20
N ARG A 360 8.50 16.43 12.61
CA ARG A 360 7.35 15.57 13.01
C ARG A 360 7.30 14.18 12.37
N PHE A 361 8.17 13.90 11.40
CA PHE A 361 8.26 12.60 10.75
C PHE A 361 9.72 12.23 10.48
N HIS A 362 10.00 10.95 10.27
CA HIS A 362 11.36 10.49 9.98
C HIS A 362 11.73 10.77 8.52
N ILE A 363 12.83 11.51 8.31
CA ILE A 363 13.36 11.79 6.97
C ILE A 363 14.62 10.98 6.68
N ASP A 364 15.35 10.60 7.72
CA ASP A 364 16.56 9.78 7.70
C ASP A 364 16.29 8.27 7.59
N LYS A 365 15.03 7.87 7.84
CA LYS A 365 14.60 6.47 7.99
C LYS A 365 13.29 6.23 7.25
N VAL A 366 13.35 6.24 5.92
CA VAL A 366 12.20 6.15 5.02
C VAL A 366 11.92 4.70 4.64
N ILE A 367 10.64 4.36 4.55
CA ILE A 367 10.16 3.09 4.02
C ILE A 367 9.77 3.31 2.56
N ALA A 368 10.27 2.46 1.66
CA ALA A 368 9.91 2.48 0.25
C ALA A 368 8.83 1.43 -0.01
N ALA A 369 7.69 1.82 -0.57
CA ALA A 369 6.59 0.90 -0.85
C ALA A 369 6.03 1.10 -2.26
N GLY A 370 5.57 0.03 -2.90
CA GLY A 370 4.99 0.17 -4.24
C GLY A 370 4.23 -1.05 -4.70
N HIS A 371 3.40 -0.86 -5.72
CA HIS A 371 2.58 -1.91 -6.30
C HIS A 371 2.90 -2.17 -7.77
N SER A 372 2.98 -3.43 -8.20
CA SER A 372 3.18 -3.83 -9.60
C SER A 372 4.44 -3.17 -10.19
N PHE A 373 4.33 -2.34 -11.22
CA PHE A 373 5.48 -1.57 -11.74
C PHE A 373 6.10 -0.62 -10.71
N GLY A 374 5.31 -0.14 -9.74
CA GLY A 374 5.83 0.60 -8.59
C GLY A 374 6.64 -0.27 -7.64
N ALA A 375 6.33 -1.57 -7.51
CA ALA A 375 7.15 -2.50 -6.75
C ALA A 375 8.49 -2.81 -7.45
N ALA A 376 8.50 -2.89 -8.80
CA ALA A 376 9.75 -2.95 -9.57
C ALA A 376 10.60 -1.68 -9.36
N THR A 377 9.94 -0.50 -9.27
CA THR A 377 10.61 0.76 -8.92
C THR A 377 11.23 0.68 -7.52
N ILE A 378 10.51 0.14 -6.52
CA ILE A 378 11.05 -0.02 -5.16
C ILE A 378 12.25 -0.98 -5.14
N THR A 379 12.24 -2.03 -5.95
CA THR A 379 13.39 -2.93 -6.06
C THR A 379 14.64 -2.15 -6.47
N GLU A 380 14.53 -1.28 -7.48
CA GLU A 380 15.65 -0.43 -7.88
C GLU A 380 16.00 0.65 -6.86
N VAL A 381 15.03 1.16 -6.08
CA VAL A 381 15.32 2.04 -4.92
C VAL A 381 16.21 1.31 -3.90
N LEU A 382 15.89 0.06 -3.57
CA LEU A 382 16.64 -0.73 -2.59
C LEU A 382 18.02 -1.13 -3.09
N ARG A 383 18.15 -1.39 -4.40
CA ARG A 383 19.44 -1.66 -5.02
C ARG A 383 20.28 -0.40 -5.17
N ASN A 384 19.74 0.79 -5.37
CA ASN A 384 20.56 2.00 -5.53
C ASN A 384 20.91 2.67 -4.18
N THR A 385 21.70 2.00 -3.34
CA THR A 385 22.01 2.46 -1.97
C THR A 385 22.82 3.77 -1.91
N ASP A 386 23.54 4.12 -2.97
CA ASP A 386 24.26 5.39 -3.10
C ASP A 386 23.30 6.58 -3.31
N ARG A 387 22.20 6.35 -4.03
CA ARG A 387 21.13 7.34 -4.31
C ARG A 387 20.11 7.43 -3.18
N PHE A 388 19.78 6.31 -2.55
CA PHE A 388 18.70 6.19 -1.56
C PHE A 388 19.20 5.81 -0.16
N GLN A 389 20.20 6.55 0.34
CA GLN A 389 20.88 6.29 1.62
C GLN A 389 19.97 6.36 2.86
N ASN A 390 18.82 7.03 2.74
CA ASN A 390 17.86 7.23 3.82
C ASN A 390 16.72 6.19 3.82
N VAL A 391 16.76 5.18 2.94
CA VAL A 391 15.77 4.09 2.91
C VAL A 391 16.22 2.99 3.85
N GLN A 392 15.31 2.50 4.71
CA GLN A 392 15.63 1.49 5.73
C GLN A 392 14.88 0.16 5.55
N ALA A 393 13.83 0.12 4.72
CA ALA A 393 13.04 -1.09 4.44
C ALA A 393 12.20 -0.92 3.16
N GLY A 394 11.88 -2.05 2.53
CA GLY A 394 11.07 -2.12 1.31
C GLY A 394 9.80 -2.97 1.46
N ILE A 395 8.71 -2.53 0.82
CA ILE A 395 7.45 -3.31 0.72
C ILE A 395 6.98 -3.35 -0.74
N ILE A 396 6.92 -4.55 -1.31
CA ILE A 396 6.53 -4.79 -2.71
C ILE A 396 5.19 -5.54 -2.78
N TYR A 397 4.15 -4.85 -3.27
CA TYR A 397 2.83 -5.43 -3.46
C TYR A 397 2.68 -5.95 -4.89
N ASP A 398 2.53 -7.27 -5.02
CA ASP A 398 2.25 -7.96 -6.27
C ASP A 398 3.15 -7.51 -7.42
N ILE A 399 4.47 -7.66 -7.20
CA ILE A 399 5.50 -7.09 -8.05
C ILE A 399 5.45 -7.66 -9.47
N TRP A 400 5.48 -6.77 -10.46
CA TRP A 400 5.70 -7.16 -11.84
C TRP A 400 7.21 -7.30 -12.05
N GLY A 401 7.71 -8.54 -12.05
CA GLY A 401 9.14 -8.86 -12.08
C GLY A 401 9.79 -8.72 -13.46
N ALA A 402 9.01 -8.73 -14.54
CA ALA A 402 9.56 -8.74 -15.89
C ALA A 402 10.39 -7.49 -16.29
N PRO A 403 10.15 -6.27 -15.76
CA PRO A 403 11.04 -5.12 -15.95
C PRO A 403 12.27 -5.09 -15.06
N ILE A 404 12.38 -5.99 -14.07
CA ILE A 404 13.49 -6.00 -13.11
C ILE A 404 14.70 -6.60 -13.82
N LYS A 405 15.81 -5.87 -13.77
CA LYS A 405 17.08 -6.37 -14.31
C LYS A 405 17.77 -7.26 -13.28
N PRO A 406 18.66 -8.16 -13.71
CA PRO A 406 19.65 -8.73 -12.80
C PRO A 406 20.43 -7.62 -12.08
N PRO A 407 20.87 -7.86 -10.83
CA PRO A 407 21.67 -6.88 -10.12
C PRO A 407 23.03 -6.67 -10.82
N GLU A 408 23.57 -5.45 -10.76
CA GLU A 408 24.85 -5.09 -11.41
C GLU A 408 26.06 -5.70 -10.67
N ASP A 409 27.28 -5.62 -11.18
CA ASP A 409 28.45 -6.15 -10.45
C ASP A 409 28.83 -5.31 -9.21
N ASP A 410 28.32 -4.07 -9.11
CA ASP A 410 28.58 -3.18 -7.98
C ASP A 410 27.90 -3.71 -6.70
N PRO A 411 28.64 -3.95 -5.59
CA PRO A 411 28.05 -4.37 -4.32
C PRO A 411 27.03 -3.38 -3.77
N ARG A 412 27.13 -2.10 -4.13
CA ARG A 412 26.15 -1.08 -3.75
C ARG A 412 24.82 -1.28 -4.45
N HIS A 413 24.80 -1.97 -5.60
CA HIS A 413 23.61 -2.38 -6.37
C HIS A 413 23.04 -3.71 -5.89
N ARG A 414 22.79 -3.84 -4.58
CA ARG A 414 22.17 -5.02 -3.95
C ARG A 414 21.13 -4.60 -2.93
N ILE A 415 20.20 -5.50 -2.62
CA ILE A 415 19.19 -5.30 -1.58
C ILE A 415 19.82 -5.53 -0.19
N HIS A 416 20.31 -4.46 0.42
CA HIS A 416 20.91 -4.50 1.78
C HIS A 416 19.90 -4.28 2.93
N HIS A 417 18.65 -4.02 2.59
CA HIS A 417 17.59 -3.63 3.53
C HIS A 417 16.48 -4.68 3.57
N PRO A 418 15.75 -4.80 4.68
CA PRO A 418 14.69 -5.77 4.82
C PRO A 418 13.60 -5.58 3.76
N LEU A 419 13.03 -6.69 3.30
CA LEU A 419 12.07 -6.70 2.18
C LEU A 419 10.84 -7.54 2.51
N LEU A 420 9.66 -6.97 2.31
CA LEU A 420 8.39 -7.69 2.36
C LEU A 420 7.74 -7.74 0.97
N GLY A 421 7.50 -8.95 0.46
CA GLY A 421 6.65 -9.21 -0.69
C GLY A 421 5.25 -9.71 -0.30
N ILE A 422 4.21 -9.10 -0.86
CA ILE A 422 2.82 -9.55 -0.71
C ILE A 422 2.19 -9.73 -2.07
N ASN A 423 2.01 -10.97 -2.50
CA ASN A 423 1.44 -11.35 -3.78
C ASN A 423 -0.08 -11.54 -3.71
N SER A 424 -0.73 -11.42 -4.87
CA SER A 424 -2.09 -11.91 -5.07
C SER A 424 -2.08 -13.34 -5.61
N GLU A 425 -3.12 -14.12 -5.30
CA GLU A 425 -3.19 -15.53 -5.70
C GLU A 425 -3.16 -15.70 -7.22
N ALA A 426 -3.90 -14.88 -7.96
CA ALA A 426 -3.91 -14.96 -9.43
C ALA A 426 -2.53 -14.69 -10.04
N PHE A 427 -1.78 -13.75 -9.47
CA PHE A 427 -0.48 -13.30 -9.99
C PHE A 427 0.65 -14.24 -9.59
N MET A 428 0.57 -14.85 -8.41
CA MET A 428 1.49 -15.89 -7.94
C MET A 428 1.59 -17.08 -8.91
N TYR A 429 0.49 -17.47 -9.57
CA TYR A 429 0.51 -18.56 -10.55
C TYR A 429 1.31 -18.27 -11.83
N TRP A 430 1.77 -17.02 -12.03
CA TRP A 430 2.69 -16.70 -13.12
C TRP A 430 4.12 -17.08 -12.72
N GLN A 431 4.51 -18.31 -13.04
CA GLN A 431 5.75 -18.92 -12.55
C GLN A 431 7.01 -18.06 -12.75
N SER A 432 7.27 -17.58 -13.97
CA SER A 432 8.46 -16.78 -14.24
C SER A 432 8.50 -15.49 -13.42
N ASN A 433 7.34 -14.90 -13.14
CA ASN A 433 7.23 -13.74 -12.26
C ASN A 433 7.50 -14.16 -10.81
N PHE A 434 6.90 -15.25 -10.34
CA PHE A 434 7.11 -15.78 -8.99
C PHE A 434 8.58 -16.11 -8.72
N ASP A 435 9.27 -16.76 -9.67
CA ASP A 435 10.71 -17.04 -9.60
C ASP A 435 11.53 -15.75 -9.49
N SER A 436 11.12 -14.72 -10.23
CA SER A 436 11.73 -13.38 -10.14
C SER A 436 11.48 -12.71 -8.79
N VAL A 437 10.39 -13.02 -8.07
CA VAL A 437 10.15 -12.49 -6.71
C VAL A 437 11.00 -13.24 -5.70
N MET A 438 11.08 -14.57 -5.82
CA MET A 438 11.90 -15.42 -4.95
C MET A 438 13.38 -15.03 -5.02
N SER A 439 13.90 -14.72 -6.22
CA SER A 439 15.29 -14.28 -6.36
C SER A 439 15.59 -12.98 -5.61
N LEU A 440 14.63 -12.07 -5.48
CA LEU A 440 14.79 -10.85 -4.67
C LEU A 440 14.84 -11.14 -3.17
N MET A 441 14.10 -12.15 -2.71
CA MET A 441 14.14 -12.56 -1.30
C MET A 441 15.52 -13.15 -0.97
N HIS A 442 16.03 -14.03 -1.83
CA HIS A 442 17.37 -14.58 -1.70
C HIS A 442 18.46 -13.50 -1.80
N GLU A 443 18.31 -12.52 -2.70
CA GLU A 443 19.27 -11.40 -2.80
C GLU A 443 19.36 -10.62 -1.48
N ALA A 444 18.24 -10.38 -0.79
CA ALA A 444 18.23 -9.71 0.50
C ALA A 444 18.87 -10.58 1.62
N GLU A 445 18.53 -11.87 1.65
CA GLU A 445 19.11 -12.87 2.57
C GLU A 445 20.63 -12.96 2.42
N GLU A 446 21.15 -12.97 1.20
CA GLU A 446 22.59 -12.98 0.90
C GLU A 446 23.33 -11.76 1.49
N GLN A 447 22.64 -10.63 1.66
CA GLN A 447 23.18 -9.42 2.32
C GLN A 447 22.92 -9.39 3.84
N GLY A 448 22.36 -10.47 4.40
CA GLY A 448 21.98 -10.61 5.79
C GLY A 448 20.81 -9.70 6.19
N ALA A 449 19.93 -9.37 5.24
CA ALA A 449 18.72 -8.57 5.48
C ALA A 449 17.48 -9.48 5.52
N PRO A 450 16.63 -9.40 6.55
CA PRO A 450 15.42 -10.21 6.65
C PRO A 450 14.45 -10.00 5.47
N ALA A 451 13.99 -11.09 4.87
CA ALA A 451 13.02 -11.06 3.77
C ALA A 451 11.79 -11.94 4.05
N PHE A 452 10.62 -11.48 3.65
CA PHE A 452 9.35 -12.19 3.81
C PHE A 452 8.58 -12.19 2.49
N LEU A 453 7.98 -13.31 2.09
CA LEU A 453 7.10 -13.42 0.94
C LEU A 453 5.84 -14.18 1.28
N CYS A 454 4.68 -13.55 1.11
CA CYS A 454 3.40 -14.20 1.31
C CYS A 454 2.40 -13.89 0.18
N THR A 455 1.34 -14.70 0.07
CA THR A 455 0.25 -14.54 -0.89
C THR A 455 -1.09 -14.42 -0.18
N VAL A 456 -1.88 -13.40 -0.50
CA VAL A 456 -3.26 -13.27 -0.02
C VAL A 456 -4.19 -14.17 -0.82
N ARG A 457 -4.81 -15.14 -0.15
CA ARG A 457 -5.70 -16.12 -0.78
C ARG A 457 -7.00 -15.47 -1.27
N GLY A 458 -7.48 -15.91 -2.42
CA GLY A 458 -8.69 -15.46 -3.10
C GLY A 458 -8.57 -14.10 -3.79
N SER A 459 -7.37 -13.52 -3.81
CA SER A 459 -7.11 -12.18 -4.35
C SER A 459 -6.64 -12.21 -5.80
N VAL A 460 -6.78 -11.07 -6.47
CA VAL A 460 -6.33 -10.83 -7.84
C VAL A 460 -5.46 -9.57 -7.88
N HIS A 461 -4.75 -9.32 -8.97
CA HIS A 461 -3.81 -8.20 -9.06
C HIS A 461 -4.41 -6.85 -8.64
N ILE A 462 -5.64 -6.57 -9.10
CA ILE A 462 -6.31 -5.30 -8.79
C ILE A 462 -6.78 -5.17 -7.33
N SER A 463 -6.76 -6.25 -6.53
CA SER A 463 -7.09 -6.27 -5.10
C SER A 463 -6.16 -5.38 -4.26
N GLN A 464 -4.98 -5.07 -4.79
CA GLN A 464 -4.00 -4.18 -4.16
C GLN A 464 -4.33 -2.68 -4.33
N SER A 465 -5.43 -2.35 -5.04
CA SER A 465 -5.82 -0.97 -5.35
C SER A 465 -7.27 -0.65 -5.00
N ASP A 466 -7.62 0.64 -5.02
CA ASP A 466 -8.97 1.14 -4.75
C ASP A 466 -10.02 0.62 -5.74
N PHE A 467 -9.63 0.17 -6.93
CA PHE A 467 -10.57 -0.36 -7.92
C PHE A 467 -11.35 -1.56 -7.38
N SER A 468 -10.71 -2.45 -6.63
CA SER A 468 -11.38 -3.60 -6.02
C SER A 468 -12.42 -3.19 -4.97
N VAL A 469 -12.20 -2.06 -4.32
CA VAL A 469 -13.09 -1.47 -3.31
C VAL A 469 -14.26 -0.73 -3.98
N LEU A 470 -13.99 -0.01 -5.06
CA LEU A 470 -14.98 0.80 -5.78
C LEU A 470 -15.86 -0.02 -6.73
N TYR A 471 -15.31 -1.11 -7.29
CA TYR A 471 -15.98 -1.97 -8.27
C TYR A 471 -15.98 -3.44 -7.85
N PRO A 472 -16.42 -3.78 -6.63
CA PRO A 472 -16.29 -5.13 -6.07
C PRO A 472 -17.03 -6.18 -6.89
N HIS A 473 -18.18 -5.83 -7.47
CA HIS A 473 -18.97 -6.73 -8.32
C HIS A 473 -18.32 -6.97 -9.68
N ILE A 474 -17.70 -5.95 -10.28
CA ILE A 474 -16.98 -6.09 -11.55
C ILE A 474 -15.76 -7.00 -11.33
N CYS A 475 -14.96 -6.74 -10.29
CA CYS A 475 -13.80 -7.55 -9.95
C CYS A 475 -14.21 -9.00 -9.62
N SER A 476 -15.25 -9.21 -8.81
CA SER A 476 -15.71 -10.56 -8.48
C SER A 476 -16.30 -11.28 -9.70
N PHE A 477 -17.05 -10.60 -10.56
CA PHE A 477 -17.70 -11.24 -11.72
C PHE A 477 -16.71 -11.56 -12.85
N PHE A 478 -15.87 -10.59 -13.25
CA PHE A 478 -14.96 -10.72 -14.38
C PHE A 478 -13.60 -11.31 -14.01
N LEU A 479 -13.01 -10.88 -12.88
CA LEU A 479 -11.70 -11.35 -12.43
C LEU A 479 -11.78 -12.53 -11.44
N LYS A 480 -13.01 -12.95 -11.08
CA LYS A 480 -13.29 -14.10 -10.22
C LYS A 480 -12.71 -14.01 -8.81
N ALA A 481 -12.34 -12.81 -8.34
CA ALA A 481 -11.87 -12.58 -6.98
C ALA A 481 -12.89 -13.11 -5.94
N THR A 482 -12.40 -13.87 -4.95
CA THR A 482 -13.21 -14.49 -3.89
C THR A 482 -12.98 -13.87 -2.51
N VAL A 483 -11.84 -13.21 -2.31
CA VAL A 483 -11.54 -12.41 -1.12
C VAL A 483 -12.43 -11.18 -1.05
N HIS A 484 -12.79 -10.76 0.16
CA HIS A 484 -13.48 -9.50 0.34
C HIS A 484 -12.50 -8.33 0.13
N PRO A 485 -12.78 -7.32 -0.73
CA PRO A 485 -11.82 -6.25 -1.05
C PRO A 485 -11.26 -5.51 0.17
N HIS A 486 -12.12 -5.13 1.13
CA HIS A 486 -11.64 -4.50 2.37
C HIS A 486 -10.73 -5.42 3.19
N ARG A 487 -11.01 -6.73 3.24
CA ARG A 487 -10.19 -7.68 3.98
C ARG A 487 -8.83 -7.88 3.30
N ALA A 488 -8.77 -7.86 1.98
CA ALA A 488 -7.50 -7.90 1.25
C ALA A 488 -6.61 -6.71 1.64
N ILE A 489 -7.16 -5.49 1.68
CA ILE A 489 -6.43 -4.31 2.18
C ILE A 489 -6.03 -4.47 3.66
N ASP A 490 -6.94 -4.96 4.52
CA ASP A 490 -6.61 -5.19 5.93
C ASP A 490 -5.45 -6.19 6.10
N LEU A 491 -5.41 -7.28 5.30
CA LEU A 491 -4.34 -8.27 5.32
C LEU A 491 -3.00 -7.67 4.86
N ASN A 492 -3.01 -6.88 3.79
CA ASN A 492 -1.82 -6.16 3.33
C ASN A 492 -1.26 -5.24 4.43
N ILE A 493 -2.12 -4.45 5.07
CA ILE A 493 -1.73 -3.55 6.15
C ILE A 493 -1.22 -4.33 7.36
N SER A 494 -1.85 -5.44 7.73
CA SER A 494 -1.42 -6.28 8.85
C SER A 494 -0.03 -6.84 8.63
N ALA A 495 0.20 -7.50 7.48
CA ALA A 495 1.50 -8.07 7.14
C ALA A 495 2.58 -6.98 7.07
N SER A 496 2.25 -5.81 6.53
CA SER A 496 3.17 -4.67 6.48
C SER A 496 3.55 -4.15 7.86
N LEU A 497 2.58 -4.00 8.77
CA LEU A 497 2.84 -3.51 10.13
C LEU A 497 3.57 -4.55 10.99
N GLU A 498 3.25 -5.85 10.84
CA GLU A 498 3.97 -6.95 11.48
C GLU A 498 5.43 -6.99 11.02
N PHE A 499 5.68 -6.89 9.72
CA PHE A 499 7.02 -6.82 9.15
C PHE A 499 7.80 -5.63 9.73
N LEU A 500 7.25 -4.42 9.67
CA LEU A 500 7.95 -3.23 10.15
C LEU A 500 8.19 -3.26 11.66
N ARG A 501 7.30 -3.85 12.45
CA ARG A 501 7.56 -4.09 13.88
C ARG A 501 8.79 -4.99 14.06
N ASP A 502 8.90 -6.04 13.25
CA ASP A 502 9.93 -7.07 13.38
C ASP A 502 11.30 -6.65 12.81
N VAL A 503 11.38 -5.68 11.89
CA VAL A 503 12.65 -5.35 11.22
C VAL A 503 13.21 -3.96 11.52
N LEU A 504 12.39 -3.03 12.01
CA LEU A 504 12.85 -1.66 12.24
C LEU A 504 13.66 -1.54 13.55
N PRO A 505 14.70 -0.69 13.57
CA PRO A 505 15.45 -0.40 14.80
C PRO A 505 14.62 0.43 15.78
N GLU A 506 15.09 0.48 17.03
CA GLU A 506 14.47 1.31 18.05
C GLU A 506 14.46 2.80 17.66
N GLY A 507 13.36 3.49 17.99
CA GLY A 507 13.17 4.91 17.66
C GLY A 507 12.91 5.24 16.18
N ALA A 508 12.79 4.26 15.27
CA ALA A 508 12.47 4.48 13.85
C ALA A 508 10.95 4.50 13.55
N GLY A 509 10.14 4.97 14.51
CA GLY A 509 8.67 4.88 14.46
C GLY A 509 8.10 3.55 14.98
N LYS A 510 8.94 2.62 15.45
CA LYS A 510 8.53 1.31 15.99
C LYS A 510 7.50 1.42 17.12
N ALA A 511 7.70 2.35 18.07
CA ALA A 511 6.74 2.59 19.16
C ALA A 511 5.34 3.02 18.67
N ILE A 512 5.25 3.78 17.57
CA ILE A 512 3.95 4.10 16.95
C ILE A 512 3.33 2.84 16.36
N ILE A 513 4.13 2.02 15.66
CA ILE A 513 3.67 0.78 15.03
C ILE A 513 3.11 -0.17 16.10
N GLU A 514 3.85 -0.42 17.17
CA GLU A 514 3.44 -1.33 18.25
C GLU A 514 2.15 -0.90 18.94
N ARG A 515 1.96 0.41 19.15
CA ARG A 515 0.72 0.95 19.73
C ARG A 515 -0.46 0.90 18.75
N CYS A 516 -0.20 0.99 17.46
CA CYS A 516 -1.22 1.04 16.42
C CYS A 516 -1.58 -0.34 15.85
N LEU A 517 -0.67 -1.31 15.88
CA LEU A 517 -0.78 -2.60 15.22
C LEU A 517 -1.88 -3.47 15.87
N THR A 518 -2.68 -4.09 15.00
CA THR A 518 -3.45 -5.28 15.35
C THR A 518 -2.68 -6.49 14.84
N ASP A 519 -1.99 -7.19 15.74
CA ASP A 519 -1.18 -8.36 15.40
C ASP A 519 -2.10 -9.53 15.06
N GLU A 520 -2.10 -9.93 13.78
CA GLU A 520 -2.88 -11.05 13.27
C GLU A 520 -2.02 -12.30 13.07
N ARG A 521 -0.72 -12.22 13.39
CA ARG A 521 0.29 -13.26 13.24
C ARG A 521 0.33 -13.83 11.83
N LEU A 522 0.16 -12.98 10.82
CA LEU A 522 0.22 -13.39 9.41
C LEU A 522 1.62 -13.82 9.02
N LEU A 523 2.66 -13.16 9.54
CA LEU A 523 4.06 -13.49 9.24
C LEU A 523 4.60 -14.70 10.02
N LYS A 524 3.79 -15.26 10.94
CA LYS A 524 4.12 -16.45 11.71
C LYS A 524 3.52 -17.74 11.14
N VAL A 525 2.80 -17.64 10.01
CA VAL A 525 2.25 -18.82 9.33
C VAL A 525 3.38 -19.72 8.86
N ASP A 526 3.15 -21.03 8.92
CA ASP A 526 4.11 -22.04 8.45
C ASP A 526 4.38 -21.89 6.95
N LEU A 527 5.61 -22.23 6.57
CA LEU A 527 5.99 -22.22 5.16
C LEU A 527 5.16 -23.22 4.39
N LEU A 528 4.72 -22.81 3.21
CA LEU A 528 3.95 -23.64 2.30
C LEU A 528 4.87 -24.66 1.64
N GLU A 529 4.65 -25.96 1.89
CA GLU A 529 5.45 -27.02 1.28
C GLU A 529 5.28 -27.09 -0.25
N GLN A 530 4.05 -26.89 -0.74
CA GLN A 530 3.72 -26.94 -2.17
C GLN A 530 2.64 -25.93 -2.52
N ILE A 531 2.81 -25.24 -3.65
CA ILE A 531 1.84 -24.27 -4.17
C ILE A 531 0.56 -25.02 -4.61
N PRO A 532 -0.63 -24.73 -4.03
CA PRO A 532 -1.86 -25.39 -4.42
C PRO A 532 -2.28 -25.02 -5.84
N ASP A 533 -2.61 -26.01 -6.66
CA ASP A 533 -3.07 -25.80 -8.04
C ASP A 533 -4.61 -25.60 -8.18
N GLU A 534 -5.36 -25.66 -7.08
CA GLU A 534 -6.84 -25.71 -7.10
C GLU A 534 -7.51 -24.50 -7.78
N HIS A 535 -6.98 -23.29 -7.56
CA HIS A 535 -7.49 -22.05 -8.15
C HIS A 535 -6.67 -21.58 -9.37
N LYS A 536 -5.74 -22.41 -9.84
CA LYS A 536 -4.88 -22.08 -10.98
C LYS A 536 -5.73 -21.87 -12.24
N PRO A 537 -5.65 -20.70 -12.87
CA PRO A 537 -6.38 -20.42 -14.11
C PRO A 537 -5.80 -21.22 -15.28
N ASP A 538 -6.61 -21.43 -16.32
CA ASP A 538 -6.11 -21.94 -17.60
C ASP A 538 -5.08 -20.94 -18.19
N SER A 539 -4.12 -21.41 -18.99
CA SER A 539 -2.94 -20.63 -19.41
C SER A 539 -3.25 -19.24 -19.99
N LYS A 540 -4.34 -19.11 -20.76
CA LYS A 540 -4.81 -17.84 -21.34
C LYS A 540 -5.25 -16.78 -20.31
N TRP A 541 -5.39 -17.15 -19.04
CA TRP A 541 -5.93 -16.32 -17.96
C TRP A 541 -4.98 -16.21 -16.74
N ILE A 542 -3.75 -16.73 -16.87
CA ILE A 542 -2.69 -16.58 -15.87
C ILE A 542 -2.48 -15.10 -15.54
N ALA A 543 -2.21 -14.79 -14.27
CA ALA A 543 -2.05 -13.44 -13.71
C ALA A 543 -3.32 -12.56 -13.70
N ALA A 544 -4.36 -12.89 -14.47
CA ALA A 544 -5.55 -12.05 -14.63
C ALA A 544 -6.73 -12.44 -13.73
N ARG A 545 -6.96 -13.75 -13.50
CA ARG A 545 -8.10 -14.25 -12.71
C ARG A 545 -7.79 -15.58 -12.05
N ILE A 546 -8.56 -15.94 -11.03
CA ILE A 546 -8.54 -17.28 -10.43
C ILE A 546 -9.62 -18.19 -11.02
N LYS A 547 -9.39 -19.51 -10.95
CA LYS A 547 -10.38 -20.53 -11.30
C LYS A 547 -11.25 -20.84 -10.09
N VAL A 548 -12.57 -20.72 -10.24
CA VAL A 548 -13.54 -21.10 -9.19
C VAL A 548 -14.36 -22.28 -9.71
N PRO A 549 -14.10 -23.52 -9.25
CA PRO A 549 -14.90 -24.68 -9.62
C PRO A 549 -16.36 -24.47 -9.19
N HIS A 550 -17.33 -24.84 -10.03
CA HIS A 550 -18.77 -24.80 -9.71
C HIS A 550 -19.24 -23.45 -9.13
N GLU A 551 -18.89 -22.34 -9.78
CA GLU A 551 -19.01 -20.95 -9.31
C GLU A 551 -20.29 -20.62 -8.52
N PHE A 552 -21.47 -21.00 -9.03
CA PHE A 552 -22.75 -20.75 -8.35
C PHE A 552 -22.85 -21.48 -7.01
N ARG A 553 -22.52 -22.78 -6.96
CA ARG A 553 -22.56 -23.60 -5.74
C ARG A 553 -21.50 -23.13 -4.74
N THR A 554 -20.31 -22.81 -5.22
CA THR A 554 -19.18 -22.37 -4.40
C THR A 554 -19.43 -21.02 -3.74
N ARG A 555 -20.04 -20.07 -4.45
CA ARG A 555 -20.43 -18.77 -3.87
C ARG A 555 -21.57 -18.89 -2.85
N LEU A 556 -22.55 -19.76 -3.11
CA LEU A 556 -23.64 -20.03 -2.17
C LEU A 556 -23.13 -20.74 -0.92
N ALA A 557 -22.30 -21.77 -1.10
CA ALA A 557 -21.66 -22.53 -0.03
C ALA A 557 -20.73 -21.64 0.81
N ALA A 558 -19.96 -20.73 0.20
CA ALA A 558 -19.12 -19.78 0.93
C ALA A 558 -19.92 -18.87 1.86
N ARG A 559 -21.10 -18.40 1.42
CA ARG A 559 -21.98 -17.56 2.26
C ARG A 559 -22.52 -18.34 3.47
N VAL A 560 -22.80 -19.63 3.31
CA VAL A 560 -23.28 -20.53 4.36
C VAL A 560 -22.14 -21.00 5.28
N GLN A 561 -20.99 -21.42 4.72
CA GLN A 561 -19.79 -21.80 5.46
C GLN A 561 -19.22 -20.65 6.29
N ARG A 562 -19.16 -19.42 5.75
CA ARG A 562 -18.75 -18.21 6.53
C ARG A 562 -19.69 -17.93 7.71
N LYS A 563 -20.93 -18.43 7.67
CA LYS A 563 -21.89 -18.31 8.77
C LYS A 563 -21.74 -19.42 9.81
N LEU A 564 -21.28 -20.61 9.40
CA LEU A 564 -21.18 -21.83 10.24
C LEU A 564 -19.79 -22.10 10.84
N LYS A 565 -18.68 -21.87 10.12
CA LYS A 565 -17.29 -22.22 10.55
C LYS A 565 -16.63 -21.19 11.50
N ARG A 566 -17.41 -20.54 12.35
CA ARG A 566 -16.98 -19.34 13.10
C ARG A 566 -16.05 -19.55 14.30
N THR A 567 -15.73 -20.80 14.66
CA THR A 567 -15.03 -21.11 15.92
C THR A 567 -13.61 -21.66 15.77
N LEU A 568 -13.17 -22.07 14.57
CA LEU A 568 -11.80 -22.56 14.31
C LEU A 568 -11.21 -21.80 13.12
N PHE A 569 -10.45 -20.72 13.39
CA PHE A 569 -9.79 -19.87 12.41
C PHE A 569 -8.27 -19.95 12.59
N SER A 570 -7.53 -20.12 11.51
CA SER A 570 -6.07 -19.97 11.46
C SER A 570 -5.68 -18.89 10.45
N PRO A 571 -4.66 -18.04 10.71
CA PRO A 571 -4.13 -17.10 9.72
C PRO A 571 -3.78 -17.72 8.36
N GLY A 572 -3.36 -19.00 8.33
CA GLY A 572 -3.10 -19.77 7.11
C GLY A 572 -4.35 -20.02 6.23
N ASP A 573 -5.56 -19.80 6.76
CA ASP A 573 -6.80 -19.83 5.97
C ASP A 573 -6.92 -18.61 5.03
N GLU A 574 -6.17 -17.52 5.27
CA GLU A 574 -6.21 -16.28 4.48
C GLU A 574 -4.91 -15.94 3.74
N VAL A 575 -3.77 -16.43 4.23
CA VAL A 575 -2.44 -16.13 3.68
C VAL A 575 -1.64 -17.41 3.50
N TRP A 576 -0.89 -17.51 2.40
CA TRP A 576 0.15 -18.52 2.20
C TRP A 576 1.53 -17.89 2.39
N MET A 577 2.40 -18.53 3.17
CA MET A 577 3.78 -18.07 3.36
C MET A 577 4.72 -18.86 2.44
N HIS A 578 5.54 -18.16 1.65
CA HIS A 578 6.46 -18.77 0.69
C HIS A 578 7.92 -18.61 1.12
N TYR A 579 8.21 -17.55 1.86
CA TYR A 579 9.54 -17.21 2.30
C TYR A 579 9.45 -16.44 3.62
N LYS A 580 10.25 -16.82 4.61
CA LYS A 580 10.39 -16.11 5.89
C LYS A 580 11.80 -16.38 6.43
N PRO A 581 12.40 -15.44 7.17
CA PRO A 581 13.70 -15.64 7.78
C PRO A 581 13.55 -16.54 9.02
N GLU A 582 14.64 -17.20 9.38
CA GLU A 582 14.74 -17.92 10.65
C GLU A 582 14.78 -16.94 11.83
N ALA A 583 14.37 -17.41 13.01
CA ALA A 583 14.33 -16.59 14.23
C ALA A 583 15.69 -15.94 14.55
N GLU A 584 16.78 -16.69 14.36
CA GLU A 584 18.13 -16.20 14.59
C GLU A 584 18.52 -15.05 13.65
N GLU A 585 18.03 -15.05 12.42
CA GLU A 585 18.36 -14.02 11.42
C GLU A 585 17.74 -12.68 11.81
N ILE A 586 16.52 -12.69 12.35
CA ILE A 586 15.87 -11.49 12.87
C ILE A 586 16.63 -10.94 14.09
N VAL A 587 17.07 -11.81 15.00
CA VAL A 587 17.88 -11.40 16.17
C VAL A 587 19.23 -10.82 15.73
N LYS A 588 19.93 -11.48 14.81
CA LYS A 588 21.20 -10.99 14.22
C LYS A 588 20.99 -9.62 13.56
N TRP A 589 19.90 -9.45 12.81
CA TRP A 589 19.52 -8.16 12.22
C TRP A 589 19.30 -7.09 13.29
N HIS A 590 18.52 -7.36 14.34
CA HIS A 590 18.27 -6.42 15.42
C HIS A 590 19.55 -5.98 16.14
N ARG A 591 20.49 -6.89 16.39
CA ARG A 591 21.80 -6.54 16.97
C ARG A 591 22.59 -5.62 16.03
N LYS A 592 22.61 -5.94 14.73
CA LYS A 592 23.25 -5.13 13.68
C LYS A 592 22.69 -3.70 13.62
N VAL A 593 21.36 -3.54 13.59
CA VAL A 593 20.74 -2.20 13.41
C VAL A 593 20.66 -1.38 14.69
N ASN A 594 20.72 -2.00 15.87
CA ASN A 594 20.73 -1.30 17.16
C ASN A 594 22.15 -1.11 17.74
N GLY A 595 23.19 -1.58 17.06
CA GLY A 595 24.60 -1.37 17.47
C GLY A 595 25.00 -2.11 18.75
N LYS A 596 24.37 -3.25 19.07
CA LYS A 596 24.73 -4.09 20.23
C LYS A 596 25.90 -5.03 19.86
N ASN A 597 26.96 -5.04 20.68
CA ASN A 597 28.17 -5.85 20.45
C ASN A 597 27.97 -7.36 20.71
N ASN A 598 28.84 -8.17 20.11
CA ASN A 598 28.77 -9.64 19.95
C ASN A 598 29.00 -10.50 21.23
N SER A 599 28.88 -9.95 22.44
CA SER A 599 29.24 -10.65 23.69
C SER A 599 28.11 -11.46 24.34
N ASP A 600 26.85 -11.28 23.90
CA ASP A 600 25.69 -11.93 24.51
C ASP A 600 25.23 -13.13 23.65
N SER A 601 24.79 -14.23 24.28
CA SER A 601 24.44 -15.45 23.56
C SER A 601 23.21 -15.21 22.66
N VAL A 602 23.29 -15.57 21.36
CA VAL A 602 22.15 -15.41 20.42
C VAL A 602 20.96 -16.27 20.87
N GLU A 603 21.24 -17.42 21.50
CA GLU A 603 20.23 -18.36 21.99
C GLU A 603 19.37 -17.78 23.14
N GLU A 604 19.94 -17.01 24.06
CA GLU A 604 19.15 -16.34 25.12
C GLU A 604 18.24 -15.26 24.54
N ASP A 605 18.71 -14.46 23.58
CA ASP A 605 17.89 -13.42 22.92
C ASP A 605 16.75 -14.03 22.10
N VAL A 606 16.98 -15.17 21.43
CA VAL A 606 15.93 -15.89 20.69
C VAL A 606 14.84 -16.40 21.64
N ARG A 607 15.23 -16.89 22.82
CA ARG A 607 14.30 -17.31 23.89
C ARG A 607 13.52 -16.13 24.46
N GLU A 608 14.19 -15.03 24.78
CA GLU A 608 13.55 -13.82 25.32
C GLU A 608 12.60 -13.15 24.33
N ALA A 609 12.95 -13.14 23.04
CA ALA A 609 12.11 -12.55 22.00
C ALA A 609 10.90 -13.43 21.59
N GLY A 610 10.73 -14.60 22.23
CA GLY A 610 9.54 -15.43 22.10
C GLY A 610 9.37 -16.09 20.73
N TYR A 611 10.50 -16.40 20.05
CA TYR A 611 10.49 -17.07 18.74
C TYR A 611 10.51 -18.60 18.82
N GLU A 612 10.53 -19.23 20.00
CA GLU A 612 10.43 -20.69 20.10
C GLU A 612 9.08 -21.19 19.52
N GLU A 613 9.16 -22.12 18.57
CA GLU A 613 8.02 -22.98 18.23
C GLU A 613 7.60 -23.71 19.49
N GLN A 614 6.33 -23.56 19.89
CA GLN A 614 5.75 -24.50 20.84
C GLN A 614 5.77 -25.87 20.17
N ALA A 615 6.80 -26.66 20.49
CA ALA A 615 6.78 -28.09 20.26
C ALA A 615 5.46 -28.62 20.79
N SER A 616 4.71 -29.29 19.92
CA SER A 616 3.44 -29.92 20.25
C SER A 616 3.68 -30.97 21.33
N ASP A 617 3.53 -30.58 22.59
CA ASP A 617 3.45 -31.54 23.68
C ASP A 617 2.04 -32.14 23.62
N SER A 618 1.98 -33.35 23.07
CA SER A 618 0.82 -34.23 23.15
C SER A 618 0.66 -34.68 24.62
N GLY A 619 0.07 -33.81 25.43
CA GLY A 619 -0.41 -34.13 26.76
C GLY A 619 -1.94 -34.15 26.77
N GLU A 620 -2.52 -35.34 26.91
CA GLU A 620 -3.95 -35.52 27.17
C GLU A 620 -4.39 -34.65 28.36
N SER A 621 -5.30 -33.70 28.11
CA SER A 621 -6.15 -33.15 29.16
C SER A 621 -7.60 -33.54 28.84
N THR A 622 -8.00 -34.72 29.31
CA THR A 622 -9.39 -34.98 29.64
C THR A 622 -9.76 -34.07 30.78
N ASP A 623 -10.70 -33.14 30.56
CA ASP A 623 -11.71 -32.84 31.57
C ASP A 623 -12.98 -32.32 30.88
N VAL A 624 -13.99 -33.17 30.97
CA VAL A 624 -15.37 -32.94 30.62
C VAL A 624 -16.07 -32.67 31.95
N ASP A 625 -16.62 -31.47 32.14
CA ASP A 625 -17.70 -31.23 33.09
C ASP A 625 -18.68 -30.25 32.42
N GLN A 626 -19.72 -30.75 31.74
CA GLN A 626 -21.04 -31.04 32.30
C GLN A 626 -21.63 -29.88 33.11
N GLN A 627 -22.42 -29.07 32.39
CA GLN A 627 -23.59 -28.41 32.96
C GLN A 627 -24.51 -29.48 33.53
N GLU A 628 -24.85 -29.41 34.83
CA GLU A 628 -26.19 -29.77 35.28
C GLU A 628 -26.57 -29.24 36.67
N SER A 629 -27.82 -28.79 36.73
CA SER A 629 -28.72 -28.73 37.89
C SER A 629 -28.48 -27.69 39.00
N TRP A 630 -29.21 -26.58 38.84
CA TRP A 630 -29.75 -25.80 39.95
C TRP A 630 -30.95 -26.54 40.54
N LEU A 631 -30.78 -27.25 41.65
CA LEU A 631 -31.85 -27.63 42.59
C LEU A 631 -31.20 -27.95 43.95
N GLY A 632 -31.60 -27.20 44.98
CA GLY A 632 -30.90 -27.15 46.25
C GLY A 632 -31.18 -28.29 47.23
N GLN A 633 -30.37 -28.30 48.29
CA GLN A 633 -30.76 -28.82 49.60
C GLN A 633 -30.21 -27.92 50.73
N HIS A 634 -31.17 -27.46 51.53
CA HIS A 634 -31.20 -27.32 52.99
C HIS A 634 -29.96 -26.85 53.78
N PRO A 635 -30.12 -25.76 54.55
CA PRO A 635 -29.59 -25.64 55.90
C PRO A 635 -30.61 -26.14 56.94
N SER A 636 -30.09 -26.73 58.00
CA SER A 636 -30.80 -27.24 59.16
C SER A 636 -31.30 -26.12 60.10
N LEU A 637 -32.56 -26.27 60.49
CA LEU A 637 -33.28 -25.82 61.69
C LEU A 637 -32.60 -24.85 62.67
N ARG A 638 -33.27 -23.70 62.90
CA ARG A 638 -33.68 -23.25 64.25
C ARG A 638 -34.93 -22.37 64.17
N SER A 639 -35.87 -22.67 65.05
CA SER A 639 -37.08 -21.92 65.35
C SER A 639 -36.74 -20.62 66.10
N ASP A 640 -37.54 -19.58 65.93
CA ASP A 640 -38.38 -19.02 67.01
C ASP A 640 -39.13 -17.76 66.53
N HIS A 641 -40.43 -17.76 66.87
CA HIS A 641 -41.37 -16.67 67.14
C HIS A 641 -40.91 -15.20 66.99
N ASP A 642 -41.52 -14.45 66.06
CA ASP A 642 -42.62 -13.47 66.25
C ASP A 642 -42.75 -12.53 65.05
#